data_AF-A0AAI9UVB4-F1
#
_entry.id   AF-A0AAI9UVB4-F1
#
_cell.length_a   1.000
_cell.length_b   1.000
_cell.length_c   1.000
_cell.angle_alpha   90.00
_cell.angle_beta   90.00
_cell.angle_gamma   90.00
#
_symmetry.space_group_name_H-M   'P 1'
#
loop_
_entity.id
_entity.type
_entity.pdbx_description
1 polymer ?
#
loop_
_entity_poly.entity_id
_entity_poly.type
_entity_poly.pdbx_seq_one_letter_code
_entity_poly.pdbx_strand_id
1 'polypeptide(L)'
;MSDTRPRLVKVTEGWLCNLGELEQSIRPPPHDCPDCRTGYYTESEQPSTYVKALQESRKHITNRLGSHADLLMSRWRKRSQEKRRELLHKAVPELEESQWINSRYVYSDEKFRYGERTVQRRRQLSVPWLNVEMELSWAYGYFDVEFSAECVVMSGPRYGDVVDWDAQWAHSGYTLGFPRARLLLEAQAFLMEALSRITDEFLERANAAGASAKTDKWRDLTSIGFRHPGETELWSPYTNPAFSRPLKLNIGYMVSMAQTRKEEAIDHLIDLQCDPAYLRRHIKGLFSNTLFRVLDTEDAAMMVARYTHTEYTRYYWWYWIEIECKHVRDLHDRFLDSTHPGQPIPPKYDRALGALELLLVNQTLERIRRFKSLMPWSPGQAKHYSLSKRPGVPLERVARGLSRDSNPNTKKALENDPLDWCLRQMMGKPDDYKHFDHAMIFAMIDDHLVRNNRKEAARIDEFLMREMTDISALNESLISLSLNRPRKTSRELQDECLTENRGLWKYMKNNPKDHSNQKFKKMRKALVDGFYEGKAPSGAKNKAWLQQSQTLRGFVEGFFKKLENLFRKDLEGIGLEAETIEELLSDVLVQNKPEYLEAIAREEEEIMTQITKAKKPVPDTFIDRSTATEGFIRADLVQTMLQISSMN
;
A
#
# COMPACT_ATOMS: atom_id res chain seq x y z
N MET A 1 12.77 -18.15 47.57
CA MET A 1 13.95 -17.76 46.76
C MET A 1 13.83 -16.28 46.47
N SER A 2 14.94 -15.55 46.56
CA SER A 2 15.04 -14.09 46.63
C SER A 2 14.43 -13.37 45.41
N ASP A 3 13.69 -12.30 45.71
CA ASP A 3 13.13 -11.33 44.77
C ASP A 3 14.24 -10.74 43.89
N THR A 4 14.31 -11.20 42.64
CA THR A 4 15.35 -10.88 41.62
C THR A 4 14.83 -9.87 40.62
N ARG A 5 14.08 -8.87 41.08
CA ARG A 5 13.72 -7.72 40.22
C ARG A 5 14.95 -6.85 40.01
N PRO A 6 15.29 -6.46 38.76
CA PRO A 6 16.32 -5.46 38.50
C PRO A 6 15.99 -4.18 39.27
N ARG A 7 16.93 -3.66 40.06
CA ARG A 7 16.70 -2.41 40.81
C ARG A 7 16.86 -1.25 39.86
N LEU A 8 15.75 -0.60 39.51
CA LEU A 8 15.78 0.66 38.77
C LEU A 8 16.37 1.75 39.68
N VAL A 9 17.48 2.36 39.26
CA VAL A 9 18.10 3.49 39.97
C VAL A 9 17.69 4.78 39.30
N LYS A 10 17.08 5.68 40.06
CA LYS A 10 16.73 7.02 39.61
C LYS A 10 17.98 7.88 39.53
N VAL A 11 18.33 8.36 38.34
CA VAL A 11 19.36 9.37 38.11
C VAL A 11 18.75 10.62 37.50
N THR A 12 19.50 11.72 37.51
CA THR A 12 19.08 13.07 37.09
C THR A 12 18.58 13.16 35.64
N GLU A 13 18.84 12.15 34.81
CA GLU A 13 18.41 12.08 33.40
C GLU A 13 17.42 10.93 33.09
N GLY A 14 16.94 10.19 34.10
CA GLY A 14 15.97 9.09 33.92
C GLY A 14 16.21 7.89 34.83
N TRP A 15 15.58 6.75 34.51
CA TRP A 15 15.80 5.48 35.20
C TRP A 15 16.82 4.65 34.41
N LEU A 16 17.93 4.27 35.05
CA LEU A 16 18.85 3.28 34.51
C LEU A 16 18.47 1.92 35.09
N CYS A 17 18.11 0.98 34.21
CA CYS A 17 18.11 -0.44 34.54
C CYS A 17 19.56 -0.93 34.53
N ASN A 18 20.01 -1.63 35.58
CA ASN A 18 21.32 -2.28 35.56
C ASN A 18 21.29 -3.33 34.44
N LEU A 19 21.99 -3.06 33.34
CA LEU A 19 21.99 -3.91 32.14
C LEU A 19 22.34 -5.36 32.49
N GLY A 20 23.26 -5.57 33.44
CA GLY A 20 23.67 -6.92 33.87
C GLY A 20 22.58 -7.67 34.67
N GLU A 21 21.78 -6.97 35.47
CA GLU A 21 20.63 -7.58 36.17
C GLU A 21 19.48 -7.86 35.20
N LEU A 22 19.27 -6.96 34.23
CA LEU A 22 18.29 -7.17 33.15
C LEU A 22 18.68 -8.39 32.32
N GLU A 23 19.91 -8.46 31.82
CA GLU A 23 20.47 -9.57 31.04
C GLU A 23 20.37 -10.91 31.79
N GLN A 24 20.65 -10.93 33.10
CA GLN A 24 20.51 -12.13 33.94
C GLN A 24 19.05 -12.54 34.19
N SER A 25 18.11 -11.60 34.11
CA SER A 25 16.66 -11.88 34.21
C SER A 25 16.06 -12.39 32.89
N ILE A 26 16.76 -12.21 31.75
CA ILE A 26 16.34 -12.72 30.44
C ILE A 26 16.59 -14.22 30.40
N ARG A 27 15.50 -15.01 30.40
CA ARG A 27 15.60 -16.43 30.10
C ARG A 27 15.89 -16.61 28.62
N PRO A 28 16.77 -17.56 28.24
CA PRO A 28 16.94 -17.93 26.84
C PRO A 28 15.58 -18.40 26.29
N PRO A 29 15.26 -18.07 25.02
CA PRO A 29 14.01 -18.52 24.41
C PRO A 29 13.99 -20.06 24.38
N PRO A 30 12.80 -20.69 24.47
CA PRO A 30 12.66 -22.15 24.42
C PRO A 30 13.13 -22.75 23.08
N HIS A 31 13.25 -21.91 22.04
CA HIS A 31 13.74 -22.28 20.73
C HIS A 31 14.47 -21.09 20.07
N ASP A 32 15.54 -21.33 19.32
CA ASP A 32 16.43 -20.28 18.78
C ASP A 32 15.97 -19.70 17.43
N CYS A 33 14.68 -19.76 17.11
CA CYS A 33 14.14 -19.14 15.89
C CYS A 33 13.77 -17.66 16.10
N PRO A 34 13.69 -16.86 15.01
CA PRO A 34 13.26 -15.46 15.06
C PRO A 34 11.94 -15.25 15.82
N ASP A 35 10.97 -16.15 15.66
CA ASP A 35 9.65 -16.05 16.29
C ASP A 35 9.72 -16.19 17.82
N CYS A 36 10.55 -17.11 18.32
CA CYS A 36 10.65 -17.41 19.76
C CYS A 36 11.56 -16.42 20.52
N ARG A 37 12.44 -15.68 19.85
CA ARG A 37 13.35 -14.71 20.49
C ARG A 37 12.65 -13.46 21.06
N THR A 38 11.35 -13.28 20.85
CA THR A 38 10.63 -12.00 21.13
C THR A 38 9.66 -12.02 22.33
N GLY A 39 9.63 -13.08 23.17
CA GLY A 39 8.39 -13.44 23.89
C GLY A 39 8.27 -13.48 25.43
N TYR A 40 9.25 -13.14 26.29
CA TYR A 40 9.32 -13.81 27.62
C TYR A 40 9.92 -13.00 28.84
N TYR A 41 9.14 -12.52 29.86
CA TYR A 41 9.59 -11.90 31.19
C TYR A 41 8.50 -11.65 32.29
N THR A 42 8.78 -11.73 33.64
CA THR A 42 8.32 -12.58 34.86
C THR A 42 6.93 -12.50 35.57
N GLU A 43 6.52 -13.57 36.28
CA GLU A 43 5.22 -14.02 36.89
C GLU A 43 4.24 -13.05 37.63
N SER A 44 2.94 -13.03 37.25
CA SER A 44 1.73 -13.30 38.09
C SER A 44 0.37 -13.17 37.30
N GLU A 45 -0.74 -13.65 37.89
CA GLU A 45 -2.19 -13.63 37.51
C GLU A 45 -2.76 -14.23 36.20
N GLN A 46 -3.87 -14.98 36.38
CA GLN A 46 -4.42 -16.02 35.49
C GLN A 46 -5.30 -15.52 34.31
N PRO A 47 -5.02 -15.92 33.05
CA PRO A 47 -5.80 -15.60 31.84
C PRO A 47 -7.30 -15.97 31.88
N SER A 48 -7.69 -16.88 32.78
CA SER A 48 -9.06 -17.40 32.91
C SER A 48 -10.08 -16.34 33.34
N THR A 49 -9.65 -15.28 34.05
CA THR A 49 -10.54 -14.18 34.48
C THR A 49 -10.93 -13.27 33.31
N TYR A 50 -9.99 -12.89 32.46
CA TYR A 50 -10.25 -12.10 31.26
C TYR A 50 -11.19 -12.83 30.30
N VAL A 51 -10.99 -14.13 30.10
CA VAL A 51 -11.83 -14.95 29.20
C VAL A 51 -13.28 -15.00 29.67
N LYS A 52 -13.51 -15.13 30.99
CA LYS A 52 -14.87 -15.07 31.56
C LYS A 52 -15.49 -13.69 31.35
N ALA A 53 -14.79 -12.62 31.71
CA ALA A 53 -15.26 -11.24 31.54
C ALA A 53 -15.60 -10.92 30.07
N LEU A 54 -14.80 -11.44 29.13
CA LEU A 54 -15.02 -11.35 27.69
C LEU A 54 -16.32 -12.03 27.27
N GLN A 55 -16.54 -13.27 27.69
CA GLN A 55 -17.74 -14.03 27.33
C GLN A 55 -19.01 -13.40 27.91
N GLU A 56 -18.96 -12.93 29.15
CA GLU A 56 -20.06 -12.23 29.82
C GLU A 56 -20.41 -10.92 29.11
N SER A 57 -19.42 -10.07 28.85
CA SER A 57 -19.60 -8.79 28.14
C SER A 57 -20.11 -9.00 26.72
N ARG A 58 -19.57 -10.00 26.00
CA ARG A 58 -20.03 -10.35 24.65
C ARG A 58 -21.49 -10.82 24.67
N LYS A 59 -21.88 -11.66 25.63
CA LYS A 59 -23.27 -12.11 25.81
C LYS A 59 -24.18 -10.92 26.10
N HIS A 60 -23.77 -10.00 26.97
CA HIS A 60 -24.51 -8.77 27.29
C HIS A 60 -24.74 -7.90 26.04
N ILE A 61 -23.68 -7.57 25.29
CA ILE A 61 -23.78 -6.77 24.05
C ILE A 61 -24.67 -7.48 23.03
N THR A 62 -24.52 -8.80 22.85
CA THR A 62 -25.34 -9.57 21.91
C THR A 62 -26.82 -9.48 22.26
N ASN A 63 -27.17 -9.61 23.54
CA ASN A 63 -28.54 -9.47 24.01
C ASN A 63 -29.08 -8.05 23.79
N ARG A 64 -28.26 -7.02 24.08
CA ARG A 64 -28.62 -5.61 23.86
C ARG A 64 -28.88 -5.33 22.37
N LEU A 65 -27.98 -5.74 21.48
CA LEU A 65 -28.13 -5.58 20.03
C LEU A 65 -29.34 -6.35 19.49
N GLY A 66 -29.53 -7.60 19.93
CA GLY A 66 -30.67 -8.42 19.52
C GLY A 66 -32.03 -7.80 19.88
N SER A 67 -32.07 -6.95 20.90
CA SER A 67 -33.32 -6.33 21.38
C SER A 67 -33.46 -4.85 21.01
N HIS A 68 -32.37 -4.10 20.78
CA HIS A 68 -32.41 -2.64 20.69
C HIS A 68 -31.52 -2.02 19.59
N ALA A 69 -30.95 -2.79 18.67
CA ALA A 69 -29.97 -2.26 17.70
C ALA A 69 -30.50 -1.09 16.84
N ASP A 70 -31.75 -1.15 16.36
CA ASP A 70 -32.30 -0.04 15.54
C ASP A 70 -32.49 1.25 16.35
N LEU A 71 -32.82 1.11 17.64
CA LEU A 71 -32.94 2.24 18.56
C LEU A 71 -31.57 2.89 18.80
N LEU A 72 -30.54 2.07 19.06
CA LEU A 72 -29.15 2.53 19.21
C LEU A 72 -28.71 3.32 17.98
N MET A 73 -28.90 2.78 16.79
CA MET A 73 -28.54 3.46 15.53
C MET A 73 -29.31 4.77 15.33
N SER A 74 -30.62 4.77 15.52
CA SER A 74 -31.43 5.98 15.32
C SER A 74 -30.99 7.10 16.26
N ARG A 75 -30.67 6.77 17.51
CA ARG A 75 -30.18 7.74 18.49
C ARG A 75 -28.76 8.22 18.17
N TRP A 76 -27.87 7.31 17.78
CA TRP A 76 -26.51 7.67 17.35
C TRP A 76 -26.56 8.70 16.22
N ARG A 77 -27.33 8.42 15.17
CA ARG A 77 -27.49 9.31 14.01
C ARG A 77 -28.07 10.68 14.38
N LYS A 78 -29.01 10.75 15.32
CA LYS A 78 -29.63 12.01 15.79
C LYS A 78 -28.74 12.87 16.69
N ARG A 79 -27.65 12.32 17.25
CA ARG A 79 -26.72 13.10 18.08
C ARG A 79 -25.75 13.89 17.21
N SER A 80 -25.49 15.14 17.60
CA SER A 80 -24.37 15.93 17.08
C SER A 80 -23.04 15.29 17.47
N GLN A 81 -21.96 15.70 16.80
CA GLN A 81 -20.61 15.25 17.13
C GLN A 81 -20.25 15.53 18.60
N GLU A 82 -20.61 16.71 19.12
CA GLU A 82 -20.43 17.07 20.53
C GLU A 82 -21.10 16.08 21.48
N LYS A 83 -22.39 15.81 21.26
CA LYS A 83 -23.18 14.89 22.09
C LYS A 83 -22.73 13.43 22.00
N ARG A 84 -22.04 13.07 20.92
CA ARG A 84 -21.39 11.75 20.77
C ARG A 84 -20.09 11.72 21.58
N ARG A 85 -19.26 12.76 21.47
CA ARG A 85 -18.03 12.92 22.24
C ARG A 85 -18.28 12.88 23.75
N GLU A 86 -19.21 13.70 24.25
CA GLU A 86 -19.59 13.72 25.67
C GLU A 86 -20.04 12.34 26.18
N LEU A 87 -20.82 11.61 25.38
CA LEU A 87 -21.27 10.28 25.74
C LEU A 87 -20.12 9.28 25.78
N LEU A 88 -19.23 9.31 24.79
CA LEU A 88 -18.07 8.43 24.73
C LEU A 88 -17.13 8.68 25.92
N HIS A 89 -16.87 9.94 26.29
CA HIS A 89 -16.08 10.27 27.48
C HIS A 89 -16.76 9.85 28.78
N LYS A 90 -18.08 9.97 28.87
CA LYS A 90 -18.81 9.49 30.04
C LYS A 90 -18.72 7.97 30.18
N ALA A 91 -18.89 7.24 29.07
CA ALA A 91 -18.87 5.79 29.06
C ALA A 91 -17.45 5.22 29.23
N VAL A 92 -16.45 5.87 28.62
CA VAL A 92 -15.05 5.43 28.54
C VAL A 92 -14.14 6.65 28.76
N PRO A 93 -13.95 7.09 30.02
CA PRO A 93 -13.11 8.26 30.33
C PRO A 93 -11.67 8.12 29.84
N GLU A 94 -11.17 6.89 29.69
CA GLU A 94 -9.81 6.59 29.25
C GLU A 94 -9.62 6.66 27.74
N LEU A 95 -10.68 6.85 26.95
CA LEU A 95 -10.60 6.89 25.49
C LEU A 95 -9.67 8.04 25.04
N GLU A 96 -8.75 7.74 24.13
CA GLU A 96 -7.88 8.76 23.55
C GLU A 96 -8.68 9.67 22.60
N GLU A 97 -8.59 10.98 22.82
CA GLU A 97 -9.34 11.98 22.02
C GLU A 97 -8.79 12.16 20.60
N SER A 98 -7.49 11.90 20.44
CA SER A 98 -6.78 12.15 19.19
C SER A 98 -6.43 10.83 18.50
N GLN A 99 -6.59 10.78 17.18
CA GLN A 99 -6.14 9.64 16.39
C GLN A 99 -4.62 9.46 16.48
N TRP A 100 -4.15 8.29 16.02
CA TRP A 100 -2.72 8.00 15.83
C TRP A 100 -1.91 8.09 17.13
N ILE A 101 -2.41 7.51 18.22
CA ILE A 101 -1.71 7.57 19.52
C ILE A 101 -0.30 6.98 19.44
N ASN A 102 -0.10 5.91 18.67
CA ASN A 102 1.19 5.25 18.52
C ASN A 102 2.26 6.21 17.93
N SER A 103 1.91 7.00 16.91
CA SER A 103 2.85 7.95 16.28
C SER A 103 3.20 9.13 17.19
N ARG A 104 2.30 9.52 18.09
CA ARG A 104 2.57 10.55 19.11
C ARG A 104 3.35 9.99 20.29
N TYR A 105 2.99 8.79 20.75
CA TYR A 105 3.58 8.17 21.93
C TYR A 105 5.04 7.78 21.73
N VAL A 106 5.45 7.38 20.52
CA VAL A 106 6.86 7.12 20.22
C VAL A 106 7.77 8.33 20.45
N TYR A 107 7.23 9.55 20.51
CA TYR A 107 7.98 10.77 20.81
C TYR A 107 7.65 11.36 22.20
N SER A 108 6.89 10.65 23.02
CA SER A 108 6.60 11.03 24.41
C SER A 108 7.75 10.64 25.34
N ASP A 109 8.02 11.46 26.36
CA ASP A 109 8.96 11.12 27.43
C ASP A 109 8.46 9.93 28.26
N GLU A 110 7.15 9.72 28.32
CA GLU A 110 6.51 8.62 29.07
C GLU A 110 6.97 7.24 28.58
N LYS A 111 7.39 7.12 27.31
CA LYS A 111 7.85 5.84 26.75
C LYS A 111 9.06 5.27 27.47
N PHE A 112 9.89 6.14 28.08
CA PHE A 112 11.11 5.75 28.81
C PHE A 112 10.88 5.51 30.32
N ARG A 113 9.66 5.78 30.83
CA ARG A 113 9.35 5.68 32.26
C ARG A 113 8.74 4.32 32.61
N TYR A 114 9.58 3.29 32.63
CA TYR A 114 9.16 1.92 32.98
C TYR A 114 8.56 1.87 34.39
N GLY A 115 7.42 1.19 34.56
CA GLY A 115 6.73 1.05 35.85
C GLY A 115 5.98 2.30 36.34
N GLU A 116 6.07 3.44 35.65
CA GLU A 116 5.31 4.66 35.95
C GLU A 116 4.17 4.92 34.96
N ARG A 117 3.92 3.99 34.03
CA ARG A 117 2.89 4.14 33.01
C ARG A 117 1.50 3.98 33.64
N THR A 118 0.62 4.93 33.36
CA THR A 118 -0.72 4.92 33.93
C THR A 118 -1.58 3.81 33.32
N VAL A 119 -2.56 3.30 34.07
CA VAL A 119 -3.58 2.37 33.55
C VAL A 119 -4.32 2.99 32.37
N GLN A 120 -4.56 4.30 32.40
CA GLN A 120 -5.14 5.04 31.28
C GLN A 120 -4.26 4.94 30.03
N ARG A 121 -2.95 5.20 30.14
CA ARG A 121 -2.04 5.10 28.98
C ARG A 121 -1.96 3.67 28.45
N ARG A 122 -1.87 2.69 29.34
CA ARG A 122 -1.92 1.27 28.97
C ARG A 122 -3.18 0.97 28.17
N ARG A 123 -4.36 1.42 28.64
CA ARG A 123 -5.64 1.27 27.94
C ARG A 123 -5.65 1.99 26.59
N GLN A 124 -5.16 3.22 26.49
CA GLN A 124 -5.10 3.99 25.23
C GLN A 124 -4.20 3.36 24.19
N LEU A 125 -3.02 2.90 24.60
CA LEU A 125 -2.15 2.09 23.77
C LEU A 125 -2.75 0.71 23.50
N SER A 126 -3.76 0.29 24.30
CA SER A 126 -4.59 -0.91 24.20
C SER A 126 -5.88 -0.80 23.37
N VAL A 127 -6.22 0.38 22.83
CA VAL A 127 -7.49 0.62 22.11
C VAL A 127 -7.41 0.49 20.58
N PRO A 128 -6.31 0.81 19.88
CA PRO A 128 -6.14 0.48 18.45
C PRO A 128 -6.31 -1.02 18.04
N TRP A 129 -6.87 -1.88 18.90
CA TRP A 129 -6.60 -3.31 19.04
C TRP A 129 -7.51 -4.23 18.24
N LEU A 130 -8.02 -3.72 17.13
CA LEU A 130 -8.64 -4.58 16.12
C LEU A 130 -7.75 -4.75 14.88
N ASN A 131 -6.49 -4.30 14.93
CA ASN A 131 -5.52 -4.49 13.85
C ASN A 131 -4.06 -4.72 14.34
N VAL A 132 -3.17 -4.85 13.34
CA VAL A 132 -1.73 -5.15 13.39
C VAL A 132 -0.91 -4.14 14.23
N GLU A 133 -1.49 -3.01 14.66
CA GLU A 133 -0.77 -1.91 15.33
C GLU A 133 -0.27 -2.20 16.75
N MET A 134 -0.68 -3.33 17.35
CA MET A 134 -0.11 -3.84 18.61
C MET A 134 1.38 -4.17 18.50
N GLU A 135 1.81 -4.65 17.34
CA GLU A 135 3.17 -5.16 17.16
C GLU A 135 4.20 -4.07 17.46
N LEU A 136 3.89 -2.83 17.08
CA LEU A 136 4.74 -1.67 17.35
C LEU A 136 4.92 -1.43 18.86
N SER A 137 3.81 -1.29 19.58
CA SER A 137 3.84 -1.02 21.01
C SER A 137 4.46 -2.15 21.81
N TRP A 138 4.28 -3.40 21.36
CA TRP A 138 4.99 -4.57 21.87
C TRP A 138 6.49 -4.51 21.59
N ALA A 139 6.89 -4.30 20.33
CA ALA A 139 8.29 -4.29 19.89
C ALA A 139 9.12 -3.15 20.50
N TYR A 140 8.48 -2.04 20.86
CA TYR A 140 9.10 -0.95 21.60
C TYR A 140 9.03 -1.09 23.13
N GLY A 141 8.39 -2.13 23.67
CA GLY A 141 8.29 -2.36 25.11
C GLY A 141 7.45 -1.30 25.83
N TYR A 142 6.37 -0.81 25.20
CA TYR A 142 5.46 0.18 25.81
C TYR A 142 4.55 -0.39 26.89
N PHE A 143 4.50 -1.72 27.00
CA PHE A 143 3.74 -2.41 28.04
C PHE A 143 4.66 -2.99 29.07
N ASP A 144 4.32 -2.76 30.34
CA ASP A 144 4.87 -3.53 31.44
C ASP A 144 4.15 -4.89 31.44
N VAL A 145 4.90 -5.99 31.37
CA VAL A 145 4.35 -7.34 31.20
C VAL A 145 4.96 -8.34 32.17
N GLU A 146 4.18 -9.39 32.43
CA GLU A 146 4.53 -10.49 33.32
C GLU A 146 4.71 -11.81 32.55
N PHE A 147 5.62 -12.68 32.98
CA PHE A 147 6.09 -13.88 32.26
C PHE A 147 5.20 -14.98 32.71
N SER A 148 4.96 -15.86 31.78
CA SER A 148 5.05 -17.27 32.10
C SER A 148 5.83 -17.93 30.99
N ALA A 149 6.53 -19.03 31.31
CA ALA A 149 7.04 -19.95 30.29
C ALA A 149 5.88 -20.69 29.59
N GLU A 150 4.69 -20.61 30.16
CA GLU A 150 3.46 -21.13 29.57
C GLU A 150 3.02 -20.30 28.35
N CYS A 151 2.11 -20.89 27.60
CA CYS A 151 1.40 -20.26 26.51
C CYS A 151 -0.10 -20.27 26.78
N VAL A 152 -0.85 -19.48 26.02
CA VAL A 152 -2.31 -19.45 26.06
C VAL A 152 -2.84 -19.87 24.71
N VAL A 153 -3.87 -20.72 24.70
CA VAL A 153 -4.56 -21.13 23.47
C VAL A 153 -5.39 -19.95 22.93
N MET A 154 -5.15 -19.56 21.68
CA MET A 154 -5.75 -18.35 21.07
C MET A 154 -6.84 -18.66 20.04
N SER A 155 -7.28 -19.91 19.91
CA SER A 155 -8.37 -20.28 19.01
C SER A 155 -9.08 -21.57 19.40
N GLY A 156 -10.28 -21.78 18.87
CA GLY A 156 -11.07 -23.00 19.11
C GLY A 156 -11.74 -23.07 20.49
N PRO A 157 -12.28 -24.25 20.86
CA PRO A 157 -13.03 -24.43 22.12
C PRO A 157 -12.20 -24.23 23.39
N ARG A 158 -10.88 -24.35 23.27
CA ARG A 158 -9.90 -24.19 24.36
C ARG A 158 -9.37 -22.76 24.50
N TYR A 159 -9.99 -21.78 23.83
CA TYR A 159 -9.56 -20.38 23.87
C TYR A 159 -9.40 -19.88 25.30
N GLY A 160 -8.20 -19.43 25.65
CA GLY A 160 -7.86 -18.95 26.99
C GLY A 160 -7.23 -19.98 27.93
N ASP A 161 -7.18 -21.26 27.54
CA ASP A 161 -6.49 -22.28 28.32
C ASP A 161 -4.99 -21.97 28.40
N VAL A 162 -4.44 -22.04 29.61
CA VAL A 162 -3.00 -22.00 29.84
C VAL A 162 -2.42 -23.39 29.62
N VAL A 163 -1.36 -23.49 28.83
CA VAL A 163 -0.72 -24.74 28.43
C VAL A 163 0.79 -24.59 28.42
N ASP A 164 1.51 -25.70 28.55
CA ASP A 164 2.96 -25.71 28.33
C ASP A 164 3.31 -25.28 26.89
N TRP A 165 4.51 -24.74 26.71
CA TRP A 165 5.00 -24.37 25.40
C TRP A 165 5.16 -25.61 24.52
N ASP A 166 4.64 -25.53 23.30
CA ASP A 166 4.82 -26.51 22.25
C ASP A 166 5.20 -25.79 20.95
N ALA A 167 6.28 -26.24 20.31
CA ALA A 167 6.85 -25.59 19.14
C ALA A 167 5.85 -25.51 17.98
N GLN A 168 5.09 -26.58 17.75
CA GLN A 168 4.16 -26.69 16.64
C GLN A 168 2.95 -25.77 16.87
N TRP A 169 2.42 -25.72 18.09
CA TRP A 169 1.31 -24.85 18.45
C TRP A 169 1.69 -23.37 18.45
N ALA A 170 2.90 -23.05 18.90
CA ALA A 170 3.42 -21.68 18.89
C ALA A 170 3.65 -21.18 17.45
N HIS A 171 4.36 -21.96 16.62
CA HIS A 171 4.65 -21.57 15.24
C HIS A 171 3.38 -21.52 14.35
N SER A 172 2.38 -22.37 14.61
CA SER A 172 1.08 -22.29 13.93
C SER A 172 0.20 -21.12 14.39
N GLY A 173 0.60 -20.40 15.45
CA GLY A 173 -0.19 -19.34 16.08
C GLY A 173 -1.45 -19.86 16.77
N TYR A 174 -1.52 -21.17 17.07
CA TYR A 174 -2.59 -21.77 17.85
C TYR A 174 -2.48 -21.39 19.33
N THR A 175 -1.25 -21.37 19.85
CA THR A 175 -0.92 -20.79 21.14
C THR A 175 -0.10 -19.52 20.97
N LEU A 176 -0.11 -18.67 21.99
CA LEU A 176 0.68 -17.45 22.05
C LEU A 176 1.37 -17.39 23.41
N GLY A 177 2.62 -16.94 23.43
CA GLY A 177 3.38 -16.77 24.67
C GLY A 177 2.60 -15.91 25.67
N PHE A 178 2.59 -16.33 26.94
CA PHE A 178 1.72 -15.78 27.98
C PHE A 178 1.70 -14.24 28.07
N PRO A 179 2.85 -13.51 28.08
CA PRO A 179 2.84 -12.06 28.24
C PRO A 179 2.02 -11.36 27.15
N ARG A 180 2.19 -11.82 25.91
CA ARG A 180 1.53 -11.27 24.73
C ARG A 180 0.06 -11.69 24.66
N ALA A 181 -0.25 -12.93 25.04
CA ALA A 181 -1.63 -13.41 25.15
C ALA A 181 -2.42 -12.64 26.19
N ARG A 182 -1.83 -12.39 27.37
CA ARG A 182 -2.47 -11.60 28.43
C ARG A 182 -2.79 -10.19 27.95
N LEU A 183 -1.86 -9.50 27.30
CA LEU A 183 -2.12 -8.18 26.72
C LEU A 183 -3.31 -8.20 25.76
N LEU A 184 -3.34 -9.19 24.86
CA LEU A 184 -4.44 -9.33 23.91
C LEU A 184 -5.78 -9.54 24.64
N LEU A 185 -5.82 -10.44 25.62
CA LEU A 185 -7.02 -10.73 26.39
C LEU A 185 -7.47 -9.53 27.23
N GLU A 186 -6.54 -8.79 27.83
CA GLU A 186 -6.79 -7.56 28.57
C GLU A 186 -7.43 -6.50 27.68
N ALA A 187 -6.86 -6.26 26.49
CA ALA A 187 -7.38 -5.28 25.55
C ALA A 187 -8.74 -5.67 24.99
N GLN A 188 -8.94 -6.95 24.64
CA GLN A 188 -10.24 -7.45 24.23
C GLN A 188 -11.27 -7.26 25.35
N ALA A 189 -10.90 -7.55 26.61
CA ALA A 189 -11.80 -7.42 27.75
C ALA A 189 -12.20 -5.96 27.96
N PHE A 190 -11.22 -5.05 27.93
CA PHE A 190 -11.45 -3.61 28.00
C PHE A 190 -12.36 -3.12 26.86
N LEU A 191 -12.13 -3.58 25.62
CA LEU A 191 -12.96 -3.22 24.48
C LEU A 191 -14.42 -3.68 24.67
N MET A 192 -14.63 -4.93 25.10
CA MET A 192 -15.98 -5.46 25.32
C MET A 192 -16.69 -4.75 26.49
N GLU A 193 -15.96 -4.41 27.55
CA GLU A 193 -16.50 -3.62 28.66
C GLU A 193 -16.86 -2.19 28.20
N ALA A 194 -15.97 -1.54 27.45
CA ALA A 194 -16.19 -0.21 26.89
C ALA A 194 -17.43 -0.18 25.98
N LEU A 195 -17.57 -1.15 25.07
CA LEU A 195 -18.74 -1.30 24.22
C LEU A 195 -20.02 -1.52 25.03
N SER A 196 -19.95 -2.34 26.10
CA SER A 196 -21.07 -2.56 27.01
C SER A 196 -21.51 -1.25 27.67
N ARG A 197 -20.58 -0.51 28.27
CA ARG A 197 -20.83 0.81 28.89
C ARG A 197 -21.43 1.81 27.91
N ILE A 198 -20.90 1.87 26.68
CA ILE A 198 -21.46 2.72 25.62
C ILE A 198 -22.91 2.33 25.35
N THR A 199 -23.19 1.04 25.13
CA THR A 199 -24.57 0.59 24.85
C THR A 199 -25.54 0.87 26.00
N ASP A 200 -25.11 0.69 27.25
CA ASP A 200 -25.93 0.95 28.43
C ASP A 200 -26.21 2.46 28.60
N GLU A 201 -25.21 3.34 28.47
CA GLU A 201 -25.39 4.79 28.48
C GLU A 201 -26.35 5.30 27.39
N PHE A 202 -26.39 4.61 26.24
CA PHE A 202 -27.34 4.91 25.17
C PHE A 202 -28.79 4.51 25.53
N LEU A 203 -28.97 3.37 26.22
CA LEU A 203 -30.26 2.75 26.52
C LEU A 203 -30.89 3.26 27.83
N GLU A 204 -30.10 3.57 28.86
CA GLU A 204 -30.59 4.13 30.13
C GLU A 204 -31.30 5.47 29.91
N ARG A 205 -30.78 6.30 28.99
CA ARG A 205 -31.44 7.56 28.58
C ARG A 205 -32.70 7.35 27.72
N ALA A 206 -33.11 6.10 27.46
CA ALA A 206 -34.13 5.79 26.48
C ALA A 206 -35.50 5.40 27.00
N ASN A 207 -35.70 5.19 28.31
CA ASN A 207 -36.88 4.49 28.82
C ASN A 207 -37.15 3.25 27.96
N ALA A 208 -36.13 2.38 27.85
CA ALA A 208 -36.10 1.25 26.91
C ALA A 208 -37.23 0.23 27.10
N ALA A 209 -37.97 0.30 28.21
CA ALA A 209 -39.10 -0.58 28.53
C ALA A 209 -40.27 -0.52 27.52
N GLY A 210 -40.37 0.52 26.68
CA GLY A 210 -41.45 0.69 25.69
C GLY A 210 -41.05 0.55 24.22
N ALA A 211 -39.78 0.28 23.91
CA ALA A 211 -39.31 0.23 22.52
C ALA A 211 -39.50 -1.18 21.94
N SER A 212 -40.19 -1.29 20.79
CA SER A 212 -40.33 -2.57 20.07
C SER A 212 -38.95 -3.09 19.66
N ALA A 213 -38.66 -4.37 19.92
CA ALA A 213 -37.44 -5.02 19.48
C ALA A 213 -37.36 -5.06 17.95
N LYS A 214 -36.64 -4.10 17.36
CA LYS A 214 -36.42 -3.98 15.92
C LYS A 214 -34.93 -4.05 15.64
N THR A 215 -34.55 -4.91 14.70
CA THR A 215 -33.15 -5.15 14.30
C THR A 215 -32.93 -5.14 12.80
N ASP A 216 -33.98 -4.87 12.01
CA ASP A 216 -33.93 -5.01 10.56
C ASP A 216 -32.95 -4.00 9.94
N LYS A 217 -32.98 -2.74 10.41
CA LYS A 217 -32.06 -1.72 9.89
C LYS A 217 -30.61 -2.04 10.24
N TRP A 218 -30.37 -2.58 11.43
CA TRP A 218 -29.04 -3.02 11.84
C TRP A 218 -28.55 -4.20 11.00
N ARG A 219 -29.42 -5.17 10.73
CA ARG A 219 -29.11 -6.31 9.86
C ARG A 219 -28.79 -5.86 8.44
N ASP A 220 -29.57 -4.96 7.89
CA ASP A 220 -29.31 -4.37 6.57
C ASP A 220 -27.95 -3.66 6.56
N LEU A 221 -27.68 -2.81 7.54
CA LEU A 221 -26.42 -2.05 7.61
C LEU A 221 -25.18 -2.95 7.78
N THR A 222 -25.27 -3.99 8.61
CA THR A 222 -24.19 -4.96 8.82
C THR A 222 -23.98 -5.89 7.62
N SER A 223 -25.02 -6.15 6.83
CA SER A 223 -24.91 -6.93 5.59
C SER A 223 -24.15 -6.18 4.48
N ILE A 224 -24.22 -4.85 4.47
CA ILE A 224 -23.56 -3.99 3.46
C ILE A 224 -22.23 -3.38 3.93
N GLY A 225 -21.74 -3.72 5.13
CA GLY A 225 -20.40 -3.33 5.60
C GLY A 225 -20.25 -1.87 6.07
N PHE A 226 -21.30 -1.26 6.63
CA PHE A 226 -21.27 0.11 7.20
C PHE A 226 -20.74 1.20 6.24
N ARG A 227 -21.60 1.78 5.38
CA ARG A 227 -21.25 2.91 4.49
C ARG A 227 -21.31 4.27 5.21
N HIS A 228 -20.51 5.24 4.74
CA HIS A 228 -20.72 6.65 5.09
C HIS A 228 -22.07 7.15 4.53
N PRO A 229 -22.84 7.97 5.28
CA PRO A 229 -24.05 8.57 4.73
C PRO A 229 -23.72 9.51 3.57
N GLY A 230 -24.18 9.18 2.35
CA GLY A 230 -23.99 10.00 1.14
C GLY A 230 -22.78 9.62 0.29
N GLU A 231 -22.00 8.62 0.68
CA GLU A 231 -20.87 8.12 -0.12
C GLU A 231 -21.22 6.78 -0.77
N THR A 232 -20.81 6.65 -2.03
CA THR A 232 -21.01 5.43 -2.84
C THR A 232 -19.97 4.36 -2.49
N GLU A 233 -18.83 4.76 -1.94
CA GLU A 233 -17.68 3.90 -1.69
C GLU A 233 -17.79 3.14 -0.34
N LEU A 234 -17.30 1.90 -0.34
CA LEU A 234 -17.15 1.09 0.85
C LEU A 234 -15.88 1.53 1.60
N TRP A 235 -15.89 1.42 2.94
CA TRP A 235 -14.67 1.59 3.73
C TRP A 235 -13.61 0.62 3.21
N SER A 236 -12.40 1.10 2.91
CA SER A 236 -11.29 0.19 2.61
C SER A 236 -11.01 -0.63 3.87
N PRO A 237 -11.18 -1.96 3.85
CA PRO A 237 -10.93 -2.80 5.01
C PRO A 237 -9.45 -2.81 5.39
N TYR A 238 -8.58 -2.42 4.46
CA TYR A 238 -7.14 -2.29 4.65
C TYR A 238 -6.78 -1.05 5.47
N THR A 239 -7.17 0.15 5.05
CA THR A 239 -6.85 1.39 5.78
C THR A 239 -7.77 1.64 6.97
N ASN A 240 -8.91 0.94 7.03
CA ASN A 240 -9.88 1.11 8.11
C ASN A 240 -10.46 -0.22 8.64
N PRO A 241 -9.65 -0.99 9.36
CA PRO A 241 -10.05 -2.31 9.84
C PRO A 241 -11.11 -2.26 10.96
N ALA A 242 -11.26 -1.12 11.64
CA ALA A 242 -12.12 -0.99 12.83
C ALA A 242 -13.62 -1.30 12.57
N PHE A 243 -14.09 -1.14 11.32
CA PHE A 243 -15.47 -1.41 10.93
C PHE A 243 -15.61 -2.61 9.99
N SER A 244 -14.53 -3.37 9.80
CA SER A 244 -14.46 -4.49 8.88
C SER A 244 -14.53 -5.82 9.63
N ARG A 245 -14.96 -6.88 8.95
CA ARG A 245 -14.82 -8.24 9.50
C ARG A 245 -13.32 -8.55 9.66
N PRO A 246 -12.93 -9.40 10.62
CA PRO A 246 -11.54 -9.86 10.72
C PRO A 246 -11.04 -10.33 9.36
N LEU A 247 -9.86 -9.85 8.97
CA LEU A 247 -9.28 -10.15 7.67
C LEU A 247 -9.13 -11.67 7.56
N LYS A 248 -9.72 -12.25 6.51
CA LYS A 248 -9.54 -13.65 6.17
C LYS A 248 -8.64 -13.74 4.96
N LEU A 249 -7.78 -14.75 4.93
CA LEU A 249 -7.01 -15.06 3.73
C LEU A 249 -7.98 -15.32 2.58
N ASN A 250 -7.95 -14.43 1.58
CA ASN A 250 -8.74 -14.54 0.37
C ASN A 250 -7.78 -14.56 -0.83
N ILE A 251 -7.34 -15.76 -1.20
CA ILE A 251 -6.37 -15.94 -2.27
C ILE A 251 -6.99 -15.56 -3.63
N GLY A 252 -8.31 -15.73 -3.80
CA GLY A 252 -9.01 -15.25 -4.99
C GLY A 252 -8.89 -13.73 -5.17
N TYR A 253 -9.03 -12.97 -4.08
CA TYR A 253 -8.79 -11.52 -4.08
C TYR A 253 -7.33 -11.18 -4.39
N MET A 254 -6.37 -11.90 -3.81
CA MET A 254 -4.94 -11.70 -4.11
C MET A 254 -4.61 -11.97 -5.58
N VAL A 255 -5.20 -13.00 -6.19
CA VAL A 255 -5.07 -13.27 -7.64
C VAL A 255 -5.65 -12.10 -8.44
N SER A 256 -6.87 -11.66 -8.11
CA SER A 256 -7.51 -10.52 -8.80
C SER A 256 -6.67 -9.26 -8.69
N MET A 257 -6.13 -8.97 -7.50
CA MET A 257 -5.29 -7.80 -7.28
C MET A 257 -3.98 -7.90 -8.08
N ALA A 258 -3.28 -9.03 -8.04
CA ALA A 258 -2.06 -9.24 -8.82
C ALA A 258 -2.33 -9.10 -10.33
N GLN A 259 -3.45 -9.65 -10.81
CA GLN A 259 -3.86 -9.52 -12.21
C GLN A 259 -4.14 -8.06 -12.59
N THR A 260 -4.92 -7.32 -11.79
CA THR A 260 -5.18 -5.90 -12.04
C THR A 260 -3.90 -5.06 -12.05
N ARG A 261 -2.95 -5.33 -11.14
CA ARG A 261 -1.66 -4.62 -11.13
C ARG A 261 -0.78 -5.01 -12.32
N LYS A 262 -0.82 -6.26 -12.77
CA LYS A 262 -0.13 -6.70 -13.99
C LYS A 262 -0.72 -6.02 -15.24
N GLU A 263 -2.04 -6.04 -15.39
CA GLU A 263 -2.75 -5.41 -16.51
C GLU A 263 -2.48 -3.91 -16.57
N GLU A 264 -2.53 -3.19 -15.45
CA GLU A 264 -2.19 -1.76 -15.44
C GLU A 264 -0.72 -1.50 -15.81
N ALA A 265 0.21 -2.39 -15.43
CA ALA A 265 1.61 -2.28 -15.85
C ALA A 265 1.78 -2.54 -17.35
N ILE A 266 1.00 -3.47 -17.92
CA ILE A 266 0.94 -3.71 -19.37
C ILE A 266 0.40 -2.46 -20.07
N ASP A 267 -0.76 -1.96 -19.67
CA ASP A 267 -1.38 -0.76 -20.26
C ASP A 267 -0.43 0.43 -20.22
N HIS A 268 0.27 0.64 -19.10
CA HIS A 268 1.27 1.69 -19.00
C HIS A 268 2.41 1.54 -20.03
N LEU A 269 2.94 0.33 -20.20
CA LEU A 269 3.99 0.06 -21.19
C LEU A 269 3.48 0.20 -22.63
N ILE A 270 2.22 -0.16 -22.89
CA ILE A 270 1.55 0.01 -24.18
C ILE A 270 1.40 1.50 -24.51
N ASP A 271 0.87 2.30 -23.58
CA ASP A 271 0.67 3.74 -23.76
C ASP A 271 1.99 4.47 -24.02
N LEU A 272 3.06 4.08 -23.31
CA LEU A 272 4.40 4.63 -23.52
C LEU A 272 4.93 4.36 -24.94
N GLN A 273 4.52 3.26 -25.58
CA GLN A 273 4.95 2.87 -26.93
C GLN A 273 4.06 3.47 -28.03
N CYS A 274 2.75 3.53 -27.79
CA CYS A 274 1.76 3.80 -28.83
C CYS A 274 1.24 5.24 -28.82
N ASP A 275 1.30 5.96 -27.69
CA ASP A 275 0.88 7.34 -27.60
C ASP A 275 2.09 8.29 -27.39
N PRO A 276 2.55 8.97 -28.47
CA PRO A 276 3.57 9.99 -28.39
C PRO A 276 3.29 11.13 -27.40
N ALA A 277 2.02 11.51 -27.21
CA ALA A 277 1.65 12.56 -26.26
C ALA A 277 1.81 12.05 -24.82
N TYR A 278 1.40 10.81 -24.56
CA TYR A 278 1.62 10.14 -23.28
C TYR A 278 3.10 10.02 -22.94
N LEU A 279 3.92 9.49 -23.87
CA LEU A 279 5.36 9.37 -23.68
C LEU A 279 6.02 10.74 -23.43
N ARG A 280 5.65 11.79 -24.18
CA ARG A 280 6.17 13.15 -23.92
C ARG A 280 5.77 13.67 -22.55
N ARG A 281 4.53 13.43 -22.11
CA ARG A 281 4.06 13.82 -20.78
C ARG A 281 4.86 13.09 -19.70
N HIS A 282 5.09 11.79 -19.86
CA HIS A 282 5.88 10.97 -18.95
C HIS A 282 7.33 11.48 -18.82
N ILE A 283 7.99 11.70 -19.97
CA ILE A 283 9.36 12.26 -20.02
C ILE A 283 9.40 13.66 -19.39
N LYS A 284 8.41 14.52 -19.69
CA LYS A 284 8.30 15.85 -19.08
C LYS A 284 8.11 15.78 -17.58
N GLY A 285 7.33 14.80 -17.08
CA GLY A 285 7.17 14.52 -15.66
C GLY A 285 8.51 14.19 -15.00
N LEU A 286 9.32 13.33 -15.62
CA LEU A 286 10.67 13.03 -15.16
C LEU A 286 11.57 14.27 -15.20
N PHE A 287 11.57 15.06 -16.28
CA PHE A 287 12.36 16.31 -16.31
C PHE A 287 11.92 17.37 -15.29
N SER A 288 10.68 17.32 -14.81
CA SER A 288 10.19 18.26 -13.80
C SER A 288 10.85 18.06 -12.43
N ASN A 289 11.36 16.86 -12.19
CA ASN A 289 11.99 16.43 -10.95
C ASN A 289 13.36 17.08 -10.75
N THR A 290 13.70 17.41 -9.49
CA THR A 290 14.84 18.25 -9.13
C THR A 290 16.18 17.64 -9.57
N LEU A 291 16.29 16.31 -9.61
CA LEU A 291 17.49 15.61 -10.06
C LEU A 291 17.83 16.02 -11.49
N PHE A 292 16.86 15.91 -12.38
CA PHE A 292 17.03 16.11 -13.82
C PHE A 292 17.40 17.55 -14.17
N ARG A 293 17.08 18.52 -13.30
CA ARG A 293 17.48 19.93 -13.48
C ARG A 293 18.96 20.19 -13.19
N VAL A 294 19.62 19.30 -12.45
CA VAL A 294 21.03 19.44 -12.04
C VAL A 294 21.95 18.55 -12.86
N LEU A 295 21.41 17.48 -13.45
CA LEU A 295 22.15 16.61 -14.37
C LEU A 295 22.42 17.29 -15.71
N ASP A 296 23.51 16.90 -16.35
CA ASP A 296 23.68 17.18 -17.77
C ASP A 296 22.65 16.41 -18.61
N THR A 297 22.47 16.83 -19.87
CA THR A 297 21.47 16.25 -20.77
C THR A 297 21.71 14.74 -21.01
N GLU A 298 22.95 14.27 -20.94
CA GLU A 298 23.27 12.85 -21.19
C GLU A 298 22.87 11.97 -20.00
N ASP A 299 23.23 12.38 -18.79
CA ASP A 299 22.86 11.70 -17.56
C ASP A 299 21.34 11.76 -17.32
N ALA A 300 20.70 12.88 -17.66
CA ALA A 300 19.25 13.02 -17.61
C ALA A 300 18.55 12.03 -18.57
N ALA A 301 19.00 11.95 -19.83
CA ALA A 301 18.46 11.00 -20.81
C ALA A 301 18.68 9.54 -20.39
N MET A 302 19.85 9.24 -19.83
CA MET A 302 20.19 7.92 -19.27
C MET A 302 19.20 7.53 -18.15
N MET A 303 18.91 8.45 -17.24
CA MET A 303 17.96 8.21 -16.14
C MET A 303 16.54 7.97 -16.66
N VAL A 304 16.08 8.73 -17.66
CA VAL A 304 14.77 8.47 -18.29
C VAL A 304 14.72 7.06 -18.87
N ALA A 305 15.72 6.67 -19.66
CA ALA A 305 15.78 5.33 -20.25
C ALA A 305 15.80 4.23 -19.18
N ARG A 306 16.52 4.45 -18.08
CA ARG A 306 16.57 3.52 -16.94
C ARG A 306 15.22 3.42 -16.23
N TYR A 307 14.52 4.53 -16.02
CA TYR A 307 13.17 4.50 -15.42
C TYR A 307 12.17 3.77 -16.32
N THR A 308 12.18 4.04 -17.62
CA THR A 308 11.32 3.29 -18.56
C THR A 308 11.65 1.79 -18.55
N HIS A 309 12.93 1.42 -18.45
CA HIS A 309 13.32 0.01 -18.28
C HIS A 309 12.77 -0.61 -16.98
N THR A 310 12.70 0.14 -15.88
CA THR A 310 12.17 -0.38 -14.62
C THR A 310 10.67 -0.68 -14.64
N GLU A 311 9.92 -0.14 -15.61
CA GLU A 311 8.52 -0.48 -15.86
C GLU A 311 8.36 -1.90 -16.43
N TYR A 312 9.30 -2.36 -17.27
CA TYR A 312 9.33 -3.77 -17.71
C TYR A 312 9.56 -4.72 -16.53
N THR A 313 10.49 -4.35 -15.64
CA THR A 313 10.72 -5.10 -14.41
C THR A 313 9.48 -5.10 -13.50
N ARG A 314 8.72 -4.00 -13.48
CA ARG A 314 7.48 -3.90 -12.70
C ARG A 314 6.43 -4.88 -13.20
N TYR A 315 6.17 -4.90 -14.51
CA TYR A 315 5.32 -5.89 -15.17
C TYR A 315 5.75 -7.33 -14.85
N TYR A 316 7.04 -7.63 -15.06
CA TYR A 316 7.64 -8.95 -14.82
C TYR A 316 7.35 -9.48 -13.42
N TRP A 317 7.49 -8.63 -12.39
CA TRP A 317 7.25 -9.07 -11.02
C TRP A 317 5.77 -9.29 -10.72
N TRP A 318 4.88 -8.47 -11.26
CA TRP A 318 3.43 -8.70 -11.11
C TRP A 318 2.96 -9.97 -11.82
N TYR A 319 3.56 -10.32 -12.97
CA TYR A 319 3.35 -11.61 -13.64
C TYR A 319 3.69 -12.79 -12.71
N TRP A 320 4.86 -12.77 -12.07
CA TRP A 320 5.24 -13.86 -11.16
C TRP A 320 4.45 -13.90 -9.86
N ILE A 321 4.06 -12.75 -9.31
CA ILE A 321 3.17 -12.70 -8.15
C ILE A 321 1.81 -13.33 -8.50
N GLU A 322 1.26 -13.03 -9.68
CA GLU A 322 0.00 -13.63 -10.13
C GLU A 322 0.12 -15.16 -10.24
N ILE A 323 1.20 -15.67 -10.83
CA ILE A 323 1.46 -17.12 -10.94
C ILE A 323 1.54 -17.78 -9.57
N GLU A 324 2.31 -17.22 -8.64
CA GLU A 324 2.44 -17.80 -7.30
C GLU A 324 1.13 -17.69 -6.50
N CYS A 325 0.37 -16.61 -6.65
CA CYS A 325 -0.98 -16.50 -6.07
C CYS A 325 -1.92 -17.59 -6.62
N LYS A 326 -1.90 -17.84 -7.93
CA LYS A 326 -2.69 -18.92 -8.57
C LYS A 326 -2.27 -20.29 -8.05
N HIS A 327 -0.96 -20.54 -7.93
CA HIS A 327 -0.44 -21.79 -7.38
C HIS A 327 -0.90 -22.03 -5.93
N VAL A 328 -0.82 -21.00 -5.09
CA VAL A 328 -1.29 -21.06 -3.70
C VAL A 328 -2.80 -21.29 -3.63
N ARG A 329 -3.59 -20.69 -4.53
CA ARG A 329 -5.05 -20.91 -4.62
C ARG A 329 -5.37 -22.37 -4.90
N ASP A 330 -4.72 -22.96 -5.90
CA ASP A 330 -4.98 -24.34 -6.31
C ASP A 330 -4.65 -25.33 -5.17
N LEU A 331 -3.60 -25.03 -4.38
CA LEU A 331 -3.26 -25.81 -3.18
C LEU A 331 -4.24 -25.56 -2.03
N HIS A 332 -4.64 -24.31 -1.80
CA HIS A 332 -5.63 -23.97 -0.78
C HIS A 332 -6.95 -24.70 -1.02
N ASP A 333 -7.46 -24.67 -2.24
CA ASP A 333 -8.73 -25.32 -2.58
C ASP A 333 -8.63 -26.85 -2.42
N ARG A 334 -7.46 -27.42 -2.68
CA ARG A 334 -7.18 -28.84 -2.45
C ARG A 334 -7.10 -29.24 -0.97
N PHE A 335 -6.61 -28.35 -0.11
CA PHE A 335 -6.32 -28.63 1.30
C PHE A 335 -7.26 -27.94 2.30
N LEU A 336 -8.31 -27.27 1.80
CA LEU A 336 -9.26 -26.49 2.60
C LEU A 336 -9.84 -27.30 3.77
N ASP A 337 -10.31 -28.51 3.48
CA ASP A 337 -10.94 -29.38 4.47
C ASP A 337 -9.94 -30.06 5.42
N SER A 338 -8.65 -30.04 5.09
CA SER A 338 -7.59 -30.69 5.88
C SER A 338 -6.92 -29.75 6.88
N THR A 339 -7.32 -28.47 6.92
CA THR A 339 -6.66 -27.45 7.73
C THR A 339 -7.53 -27.10 8.94
N HIS A 340 -7.04 -27.38 10.14
CA HIS A 340 -7.77 -27.15 11.39
C HIS A 340 -6.92 -26.39 12.42
N PRO A 341 -7.53 -25.62 13.34
CA PRO A 341 -6.80 -24.98 14.44
C PRO A 341 -5.99 -25.99 15.25
N GLY A 342 -4.72 -25.66 15.53
CA GLY A 342 -3.80 -26.51 16.31
C GLY A 342 -3.20 -27.68 15.54
N GLN A 343 -3.58 -27.88 14.27
CA GLN A 343 -2.97 -28.86 13.38
C GLN A 343 -1.96 -28.18 12.44
N PRO A 344 -0.90 -28.90 12.01
CA PRO A 344 0.07 -28.35 11.09
C PRO A 344 -0.57 -28.19 9.71
N ILE A 345 -0.16 -27.15 8.98
CA ILE A 345 -0.55 -26.99 7.58
C ILE A 345 0.09 -28.14 6.78
N PRO A 346 -0.62 -28.74 5.80
CA PRO A 346 -0.03 -29.70 4.89
C PRO A 346 1.29 -29.17 4.28
N PRO A 347 2.41 -29.93 4.33
CA PRO A 347 3.74 -29.40 4.01
C PRO A 347 3.87 -28.74 2.62
N LYS A 348 3.14 -29.24 1.62
CA LYS A 348 3.12 -28.64 0.28
C LYS A 348 2.45 -27.27 0.26
N TYR A 349 1.38 -27.11 1.03
CA TYR A 349 0.65 -25.85 1.14
C TYR A 349 1.42 -24.84 2.00
N ASP A 350 2.02 -25.30 3.11
CA ASP A 350 2.93 -24.50 3.93
C ASP A 350 4.09 -23.92 3.10
N ARG A 351 4.72 -24.75 2.26
CA ARG A 351 5.75 -24.33 1.30
C ARG A 351 5.28 -23.21 0.39
N ALA A 352 4.15 -23.41 -0.28
CA ALA A 352 3.63 -22.43 -1.23
C ALA A 352 3.27 -21.09 -0.56
N LEU A 353 2.68 -21.12 0.64
CA LEU A 353 2.42 -19.90 1.43
C LEU A 353 3.72 -19.20 1.84
N GLY A 354 4.73 -19.97 2.26
CA GLY A 354 6.05 -19.45 2.60
C GLY A 354 6.76 -18.79 1.43
N ALA A 355 6.73 -19.42 0.26
CA ALA A 355 7.27 -18.88 -0.98
C ALA A 355 6.57 -17.57 -1.37
N LEU A 356 5.23 -17.55 -1.37
CA LEU A 356 4.47 -16.36 -1.72
C LEU A 356 4.76 -15.19 -0.78
N GLU A 357 4.79 -15.42 0.54
CA GLU A 357 5.13 -14.37 1.50
C GLU A 357 6.54 -13.82 1.24
N LEU A 358 7.53 -14.69 1.03
CA LEU A 358 8.90 -14.30 0.74
C LEU A 358 9.01 -13.46 -0.55
N LEU A 359 8.28 -13.84 -1.61
CA LEU A 359 8.21 -13.07 -2.85
C LEU A 359 7.63 -11.68 -2.60
N LEU A 360 6.52 -11.59 -1.86
CA LEU A 360 5.86 -10.33 -1.53
C LEU A 360 6.74 -9.43 -0.66
N VAL A 361 7.41 -9.96 0.37
CA VAL A 361 8.36 -9.20 1.21
C VAL A 361 9.48 -8.60 0.36
N ASN A 362 10.13 -9.42 -0.48
CA ASN A 362 11.22 -8.96 -1.33
C ASN A 362 10.75 -7.88 -2.32
N GLN A 363 9.56 -8.04 -2.90
CA GLN A 363 9.01 -7.03 -3.80
C GLN A 363 8.64 -5.74 -3.07
N THR A 364 8.10 -5.81 -1.85
CA THR A 364 7.84 -4.62 -1.02
C THR A 364 9.13 -3.88 -0.72
N LEU A 365 10.21 -4.60 -0.35
CA LEU A 365 11.53 -4.00 -0.12
C LEU A 365 12.09 -3.31 -1.37
N GLU A 366 11.94 -3.93 -2.55
CA GLU A 366 12.36 -3.31 -3.81
C GLU A 366 11.56 -2.05 -4.16
N ARG A 367 10.23 -2.05 -3.96
CA ARG A 367 9.39 -0.85 -4.15
C ARG A 367 9.74 0.25 -3.15
N ILE A 368 9.97 -0.09 -1.88
CA ILE A 368 10.47 0.86 -0.88
C ILE A 368 11.82 1.45 -1.29
N ARG A 369 12.74 0.64 -1.83
CA ARG A 369 14.04 1.11 -2.33
C ARG A 369 13.87 2.11 -3.48
N ARG A 370 12.97 1.83 -4.43
CA ARG A 370 12.64 2.73 -5.54
C ARG A 370 11.99 4.03 -5.03
N PHE A 371 10.98 3.92 -4.17
CA PHE A 371 10.32 5.03 -3.52
C PHE A 371 11.32 5.95 -2.79
N LYS A 372 12.21 5.36 -1.98
CA LYS A 372 13.31 6.07 -1.32
C LYS A 372 14.25 6.77 -2.30
N SER A 373 14.51 6.16 -3.46
CA SER A 373 15.36 6.75 -4.49
C SER A 373 14.70 7.91 -5.23
N LEU A 374 13.37 7.95 -5.34
CA LEU A 374 12.59 8.98 -6.02
C LEU A 374 12.32 10.21 -5.13
N MET A 375 12.04 9.96 -3.85
CA MET A 375 11.62 10.97 -2.87
C MET A 375 12.45 12.25 -2.83
N PRO A 376 13.80 12.22 -2.77
CA PRO A 376 14.61 13.42 -2.70
C PRO A 376 14.45 14.37 -3.89
N TRP A 377 13.99 13.81 -4.99
CA TRP A 377 13.96 14.48 -6.27
C TRP A 377 12.55 14.90 -6.69
N SER A 378 11.53 14.36 -6.03
CA SER A 378 10.15 14.81 -6.20
C SER A 378 10.04 16.31 -5.89
N PRO A 379 9.45 17.13 -6.79
CA PRO A 379 9.29 18.57 -6.57
C PRO A 379 8.58 18.90 -5.25
N GLY A 380 7.62 18.07 -4.83
CA GLY A 380 6.86 18.26 -3.60
C GLY A 380 7.63 18.03 -2.31
N GLN A 381 8.78 17.34 -2.40
CA GLN A 381 9.61 16.97 -1.26
C GLN A 381 10.97 17.68 -1.27
N ALA A 382 11.33 18.35 -2.38
CA ALA A 382 12.63 18.98 -2.59
C ALA A 382 13.04 19.95 -1.47
N LYS A 383 12.09 20.60 -0.79
CA LYS A 383 12.35 21.54 0.33
C LYS A 383 13.05 20.88 1.55
N HIS A 384 13.00 19.55 1.65
CA HIS A 384 13.57 18.80 2.77
C HIS A 384 14.99 18.31 2.49
N TYR A 385 15.47 18.49 1.28
CA TYR A 385 16.74 17.94 0.81
C TYR A 385 17.65 19.04 0.29
N SER A 386 18.89 19.03 0.77
CA SER A 386 19.97 19.84 0.23
C SER A 386 20.79 19.05 -0.78
N LEU A 387 21.07 19.70 -1.91
CA LEU A 387 22.09 19.27 -2.84
C LEU A 387 23.32 20.16 -2.73
N SER A 388 24.49 19.56 -2.52
CA SER A 388 25.74 20.25 -2.84
C SER A 388 25.84 20.41 -4.37
N LYS A 389 25.26 21.47 -4.93
CA LYS A 389 25.38 21.77 -6.36
C LYS A 389 26.84 22.00 -6.70
N ARG A 390 27.44 21.08 -7.44
CA ARG A 390 28.73 21.29 -8.11
C ARG A 390 28.53 20.99 -9.59
N PRO A 391 28.60 21.99 -10.48
CA PRO A 391 28.49 21.79 -11.92
C PRO A 391 29.53 20.77 -12.42
N GLY A 392 29.14 19.89 -13.35
CA GLY A 392 30.06 18.92 -13.97
C GLY A 392 30.48 17.73 -13.10
N VAL A 393 29.75 17.46 -12.01
CA VAL A 393 30.02 16.32 -11.13
C VAL A 393 29.15 15.11 -11.53
N PRO A 394 29.73 13.90 -11.71
CA PRO A 394 28.97 12.70 -12.09
C PRO A 394 27.82 12.41 -11.14
N LEU A 395 26.71 11.85 -11.66
CA LEU A 395 25.52 11.45 -10.90
C LEU A 395 25.84 10.73 -9.57
N GLU A 396 26.82 9.83 -9.56
CA GLU A 396 27.25 9.06 -8.38
C GLU A 396 27.83 9.94 -7.26
N ARG A 397 28.44 11.08 -7.60
CA ARG A 397 28.92 12.07 -6.62
C ARG A 397 27.81 13.04 -6.23
N VAL A 398 26.87 13.36 -7.12
CA VAL A 398 25.66 14.15 -6.80
C VAL A 398 24.79 13.39 -5.79
N ALA A 399 24.54 12.10 -6.01
CA ALA A 399 23.79 11.24 -5.11
C ALA A 399 24.48 11.09 -3.72
N ARG A 400 25.82 11.08 -3.67
CA ARG A 400 26.59 11.07 -2.42
C ARG A 400 26.54 12.40 -1.65
N GLY A 401 26.28 13.51 -2.34
CA GLY A 401 26.14 14.83 -1.74
C GLY A 401 24.70 15.19 -1.32
N LEU A 402 23.77 14.24 -1.47
CA LEU A 402 22.39 14.42 -1.04
C LEU A 402 22.31 14.30 0.49
N SER A 403 21.93 15.38 1.15
CA SER A 403 21.66 15.40 2.58
C SER A 403 20.24 15.88 2.84
N ARG A 404 19.67 15.42 3.95
CA ARG A 404 18.38 15.91 4.43
C ARG A 404 18.63 17.01 5.47
N ASP A 405 17.87 18.10 5.39
CA ASP A 405 18.12 19.29 6.22
C ASP A 405 17.64 19.14 7.66
N SER A 406 16.72 18.20 7.90
CA SER A 406 16.11 17.97 9.20
C SER A 406 15.92 16.48 9.47
N ASN A 407 15.97 16.11 10.76
CA ASN A 407 15.65 14.76 11.19
C ASN A 407 14.13 14.52 11.09
N PRO A 408 13.68 13.61 10.21
CA PRO A 408 12.24 13.36 10.02
C PRO A 408 11.63 12.54 11.17
N ASN A 409 12.43 11.92 12.03
CA ASN A 409 11.95 11.06 13.11
C ASN A 409 11.83 11.84 14.42
N THR A 410 11.07 12.93 14.42
CA THR A 410 10.87 13.79 15.60
C THR A 410 9.41 14.19 15.74
N LYS A 411 8.98 14.49 16.97
CA LYS A 411 7.66 15.09 17.26
C LYS A 411 7.41 16.34 16.41
N LYS A 412 8.42 17.21 16.32
CA LYS A 412 8.37 18.45 15.54
C LYS A 412 8.15 18.18 14.05
N ALA A 413 8.73 17.13 13.48
CA ALA A 413 8.50 16.77 12.08
C ALA A 413 7.05 16.29 11.86
N LEU A 414 6.55 15.42 12.74
CA LEU A 414 5.17 14.94 12.71
C LEU A 414 4.15 16.09 12.80
N GLU A 415 4.40 17.10 13.65
CA GLU A 415 3.50 18.24 13.84
C GLU A 415 3.58 19.28 12.71
N ASN A 416 4.79 19.55 12.19
CA ASN A 416 5.00 20.63 11.21
C ASN A 416 4.73 20.20 9.76
N ASP A 417 5.03 18.96 9.41
CA ASP A 417 4.81 18.43 8.06
C ASP A 417 4.41 16.94 8.13
N PRO A 418 3.16 16.64 8.56
CA PRO A 418 2.68 15.28 8.74
C PRO A 418 2.81 14.43 7.48
N LEU A 419 2.62 15.02 6.30
CA LEU A 419 2.73 14.32 5.03
C LEU A 419 4.16 13.83 4.75
N ASP A 420 5.16 14.71 4.87
CA ASP A 420 6.56 14.28 4.69
C ASP A 420 6.97 13.27 5.78
N TRP A 421 6.48 13.44 7.02
CA TRP A 421 6.69 12.44 8.07
C TRP A 421 6.12 11.07 7.67
N CYS A 422 4.89 11.00 7.17
CA CYS A 422 4.25 9.75 6.73
C CYS A 422 5.01 9.10 5.57
N LEU A 423 5.35 9.89 4.53
CA LEU A 423 6.13 9.40 3.39
C LEU A 423 7.50 8.87 3.83
N ARG A 424 8.09 9.45 4.88
CA ARG A 424 9.32 8.91 5.47
C ARG A 424 9.09 7.59 6.19
N GLN A 425 8.05 7.48 7.02
CA GLN A 425 7.76 6.25 7.77
C GLN A 425 7.41 5.08 6.83
N MET A 426 6.81 5.37 5.67
CA MET A 426 6.52 4.37 4.63
C MET A 426 7.76 3.63 4.11
N MET A 427 8.96 4.20 4.31
CA MET A 427 10.23 3.55 3.94
C MET A 427 10.66 2.46 4.94
N GLY A 428 9.88 2.22 5.99
CA GLY A 428 10.11 1.15 6.94
C GLY A 428 9.95 -0.23 6.33
N LYS A 429 10.72 -1.21 6.81
CA LYS A 429 10.63 -2.58 6.31
C LYS A 429 9.35 -3.24 6.82
N PRO A 430 8.59 -3.97 5.97
CA PRO A 430 7.32 -4.58 6.36
C PRO A 430 7.45 -5.70 7.39
N ASP A 431 8.63 -6.33 7.50
CA ASP A 431 8.95 -7.43 8.40
C ASP A 431 9.56 -6.99 9.75
N ASP A 432 9.81 -5.69 9.92
CA ASP A 432 10.36 -5.14 11.16
C ASP A 432 9.24 -4.51 12.00
N TYR A 433 8.85 -5.22 13.06
CA TYR A 433 7.80 -4.82 14.01
C TYR A 433 8.06 -3.47 14.72
N LYS A 434 9.26 -2.88 14.58
CA LYS A 434 9.56 -1.53 15.09
C LYS A 434 9.17 -0.42 14.10
N HIS A 435 8.71 -0.76 12.90
CA HIS A 435 8.19 0.23 11.96
C HIS A 435 6.68 0.36 12.10
N PHE A 436 6.19 1.57 11.84
CA PHE A 436 4.76 1.83 11.73
C PHE A 436 4.15 0.97 10.63
N ASP A 437 3.01 0.34 10.93
CA ASP A 437 2.25 -0.43 9.95
C ASP A 437 1.90 0.44 8.74
N HIS A 438 2.15 -0.08 7.54
CA HIS A 438 1.90 0.67 6.31
C HIS A 438 0.43 1.04 6.13
N ALA A 439 -0.52 0.22 6.59
CA ALA A 439 -1.94 0.53 6.50
C ALA A 439 -2.30 1.73 7.39
N MET A 440 -1.72 1.82 8.60
CA MET A 440 -1.83 3.00 9.46
C MET A 440 -1.26 4.24 8.77
N ILE A 441 -0.08 4.13 8.14
CA ILE A 441 0.54 5.25 7.40
C ILE A 441 -0.32 5.70 6.21
N PHE A 442 -0.89 4.77 5.44
CA PHE A 442 -1.82 5.11 4.36
C PHE A 442 -3.07 5.81 4.88
N ALA A 443 -3.63 5.35 6.00
CA ALA A 443 -4.78 5.98 6.62
C ALA A 443 -4.46 7.41 7.13
N MET A 444 -3.25 7.64 7.66
CA MET A 444 -2.78 8.99 8.02
C MET A 444 -2.61 9.89 6.79
N ILE A 445 -2.11 9.37 5.68
CA ILE A 445 -1.97 10.13 4.43
C ILE A 445 -3.34 10.50 3.89
N ASP A 446 -4.28 9.55 3.84
CA ASP A 446 -5.64 9.79 3.35
C ASP A 446 -6.37 10.86 4.20
N ASP A 447 -6.33 10.71 5.53
CA ASP A 447 -6.89 11.72 6.45
C ASP A 447 -6.24 13.11 6.28
N HIS A 448 -4.92 13.16 6.08
CA HIS A 448 -4.23 14.42 5.78
C HIS A 448 -4.69 15.02 4.46
N LEU A 449 -4.81 14.23 3.40
CA LEU A 449 -5.20 14.72 2.07
C LEU A 449 -6.65 15.20 2.03
N VAL A 450 -7.57 14.50 2.71
CA VAL A 450 -8.98 14.91 2.84
C VAL A 450 -9.14 16.24 3.56
N ARG A 451 -8.31 16.50 4.59
CA ARG A 451 -8.36 17.73 5.39
C ARG A 451 -7.64 18.92 4.76
N ASN A 452 -6.83 18.68 3.74
CA ASN A 452 -5.97 19.69 3.12
C ASN A 452 -6.38 20.00 1.67
N ASN A 453 -5.68 20.97 1.07
CA ASN A 453 -6.00 21.43 -0.28
C ASN A 453 -5.20 20.68 -1.37
N ARG A 454 -5.57 20.93 -2.64
CA ARG A 454 -4.91 20.32 -3.81
C ARG A 454 -3.39 20.56 -3.89
N LYS A 455 -2.84 21.58 -3.24
CA LYS A 455 -1.38 21.83 -3.23
C LYS A 455 -0.65 20.79 -2.39
N GLU A 456 -1.25 20.34 -1.28
CA GLU A 456 -0.69 19.24 -0.47
C GLU A 456 -0.74 17.92 -1.24
N ALA A 457 -1.87 17.62 -1.90
CA ALA A 457 -1.98 16.43 -2.76
C ALA A 457 -0.94 16.43 -3.89
N ALA A 458 -0.67 17.59 -4.51
CA ALA A 458 0.33 17.74 -5.56
C ALA A 458 1.78 17.51 -5.09
N ARG A 459 2.03 17.33 -3.78
CA ARG A 459 3.35 16.94 -3.27
C ARG A 459 3.68 15.46 -3.49
N ILE A 460 2.67 14.65 -3.81
CA ILE A 460 2.82 13.27 -4.25
C ILE A 460 2.66 13.29 -5.77
N ASP A 461 3.78 13.19 -6.49
CA ASP A 461 3.73 13.11 -7.95
C ASP A 461 3.31 11.72 -8.44
N GLU A 462 3.07 11.60 -9.74
CA GLU A 462 2.60 10.36 -10.38
C GLU A 462 3.54 9.17 -10.12
N PHE A 463 4.85 9.40 -10.01
CA PHE A 463 5.85 8.35 -9.79
C PHE A 463 5.82 7.86 -8.34
N LEU A 464 5.75 8.79 -7.37
CA LEU A 464 5.57 8.43 -5.97
C LEU A 464 4.24 7.70 -5.76
N MET A 465 3.16 8.19 -6.37
CA MET A 465 1.85 7.56 -6.25
C MET A 465 1.86 6.13 -6.79
N ARG A 466 2.51 5.88 -7.93
CA ARG A 466 2.60 4.54 -8.51
C ARG A 466 3.31 3.54 -7.59
N GLU A 467 4.45 3.93 -7.02
CA GLU A 467 5.17 3.11 -6.04
C GLU A 467 4.34 2.91 -4.76
N MET A 468 3.65 3.94 -4.28
CA MET A 468 2.73 3.84 -3.14
C MET A 468 1.60 2.84 -3.39
N THR A 469 0.99 2.84 -4.57
CA THR A 469 -0.07 1.88 -4.92
C THR A 469 0.47 0.44 -4.97
N ASP A 470 1.66 0.22 -5.53
CA ASP A 470 2.31 -1.10 -5.51
C ASP A 470 2.61 -1.55 -4.06
N ILE A 471 3.16 -0.66 -3.21
CA ILE A 471 3.42 -0.95 -1.79
C ILE A 471 2.13 -1.30 -1.06
N SER A 472 1.04 -0.56 -1.30
CA SER A 472 -0.26 -0.83 -0.68
C SER A 472 -0.78 -2.22 -1.05
N ALA A 473 -0.77 -2.59 -2.33
CA ALA A 473 -1.26 -3.89 -2.79
C ALA A 473 -0.42 -5.06 -2.24
N LEU A 474 0.90 -4.89 -2.19
CA LEU A 474 1.80 -5.89 -1.61
C LEU A 474 1.60 -6.01 -0.10
N ASN A 475 1.46 -4.89 0.63
CA ASN A 475 1.26 -4.93 2.07
C ASN A 475 -0.11 -5.50 2.47
N GLU A 476 -1.17 -5.19 1.72
CA GLU A 476 -2.50 -5.80 1.94
C GLU A 476 -2.47 -7.33 1.76
N SER A 477 -1.72 -7.80 0.76
CA SER A 477 -1.45 -9.23 0.54
C SER A 477 -0.68 -9.84 1.70
N LEU A 478 0.37 -9.17 2.18
CA LEU A 478 1.20 -9.62 3.30
C LEU A 478 0.41 -9.70 4.60
N ILE A 479 -0.38 -8.69 4.93
CA ILE A 479 -1.23 -8.70 6.13
C ILE A 479 -2.22 -9.87 6.06
N SER A 480 -2.81 -10.14 4.89
CA SER A 480 -3.72 -11.27 4.68
C SER A 480 -3.06 -12.63 4.96
N LEU A 481 -1.80 -12.80 4.54
CA LEU A 481 -1.02 -14.02 4.81
C LEU A 481 -0.61 -14.12 6.30
N SER A 482 -0.09 -13.04 6.88
CA SER A 482 0.38 -12.98 8.28
C SER A 482 -0.74 -13.21 9.31
N LEU A 483 -1.96 -12.80 8.96
CA LEU A 483 -3.15 -13.00 9.80
C LEU A 483 -3.80 -14.37 9.60
N ASN A 484 -3.40 -15.15 8.58
CA ASN A 484 -3.93 -16.49 8.36
C ASN A 484 -3.64 -17.43 9.56
N ARG A 485 -4.59 -18.30 9.87
CA ARG A 485 -4.44 -19.34 10.90
C ARG A 485 -4.94 -20.68 10.36
N PRO A 486 -4.18 -21.78 10.50
CA PRO A 486 -2.82 -21.87 11.06
C PRO A 486 -1.79 -21.03 10.30
N ARG A 487 -0.76 -20.55 10.99
CA ARG A 487 0.36 -19.80 10.38
C ARG A 487 1.28 -20.76 9.62
N LYS A 488 1.84 -20.25 8.52
CA LYS A 488 2.88 -20.94 7.76
C LYS A 488 4.23 -20.84 8.48
N THR A 489 5.17 -21.70 8.13
CA THR A 489 6.55 -21.67 8.63
C THR A 489 7.33 -20.54 7.96
N SER A 490 8.07 -19.73 8.74
CA SER A 490 8.97 -18.72 8.18
C SER A 490 10.04 -19.36 7.28
N ARG A 491 10.41 -18.67 6.19
CA ARG A 491 11.33 -19.20 5.17
C ARG A 491 12.37 -18.18 4.78
N GLU A 492 13.56 -18.67 4.48
CA GLU A 492 14.66 -17.86 3.98
C GLU A 492 14.81 -18.02 2.47
N LEU A 493 15.29 -16.95 1.80
CA LEU A 493 15.44 -16.92 0.35
C LEU A 493 16.37 -18.02 -0.18
N GLN A 494 17.45 -18.31 0.55
CA GLN A 494 18.41 -19.33 0.14
C GLN A 494 17.78 -20.73 0.15
N ASP A 495 17.01 -21.05 1.19
CA ASP A 495 16.35 -22.35 1.32
C ASP A 495 15.29 -22.55 0.23
N GLU A 496 14.49 -21.51 -0.06
CA GLU A 496 13.43 -21.62 -1.05
C GLU A 496 14.00 -21.75 -2.46
N CYS A 497 15.02 -20.96 -2.82
CA CYS A 497 15.71 -21.12 -4.09
C CYS A 497 16.33 -22.52 -4.25
N LEU A 498 16.80 -23.15 -3.18
CA LEU A 498 17.35 -24.51 -3.24
C LEU A 498 16.28 -25.60 -3.37
N THR A 499 15.13 -25.40 -2.73
CA THR A 499 14.09 -26.44 -2.60
C THR A 499 12.99 -26.35 -3.66
N GLU A 500 12.76 -25.18 -4.24
CA GLU A 500 11.75 -24.98 -5.27
C GLU A 500 12.33 -24.93 -6.69
N ASN A 501 11.79 -25.78 -7.56
CA ASN A 501 12.20 -25.89 -8.97
C ASN A 501 11.08 -25.47 -9.94
N ARG A 502 10.11 -24.69 -9.46
CA ARG A 502 8.99 -24.18 -10.26
C ARG A 502 9.17 -22.70 -10.58
N GLY A 503 8.63 -22.28 -11.72
CA GLY A 503 8.46 -20.87 -12.09
C GLY A 503 9.69 -20.00 -11.82
N LEU A 504 9.47 -18.83 -11.22
CA LEU A 504 10.50 -17.87 -10.83
C LEU A 504 11.60 -18.46 -9.92
N TRP A 505 11.25 -19.34 -8.98
CA TRP A 505 12.17 -19.88 -7.97
C TRP A 505 13.31 -20.69 -8.59
N LYS A 506 13.05 -21.35 -9.72
CA LYS A 506 14.07 -22.04 -10.53
C LYS A 506 15.17 -21.08 -11.00
N TYR A 507 14.84 -19.82 -11.25
CA TYR A 507 15.70 -18.84 -11.91
C TYR A 507 16.31 -17.81 -10.95
N MET A 508 15.72 -17.58 -9.77
CA MET A 508 16.22 -16.60 -8.78
C MET A 508 17.60 -16.91 -8.19
N LYS A 509 18.20 -18.06 -8.50
CA LYS A 509 19.61 -18.35 -8.20
C LYS A 509 20.57 -17.42 -8.93
N ASN A 510 20.15 -16.88 -10.07
CA ASN A 510 20.93 -16.02 -10.92
C ASN A 510 20.36 -14.61 -10.86
N ASN A 511 21.09 -13.67 -10.28
CA ASN A 511 20.70 -12.25 -10.35
C ASN A 511 21.17 -11.66 -11.68
N PRO A 512 20.30 -10.97 -12.43
CA PRO A 512 20.73 -10.27 -13.61
C PRO A 512 21.72 -9.19 -13.17
N LYS A 513 22.84 -9.09 -13.87
CA LYS A 513 23.83 -8.04 -13.58
C LYS A 513 23.23 -6.70 -13.95
N ASP A 514 23.34 -5.73 -13.05
CA ASP A 514 22.95 -4.35 -13.33
C ASP A 514 23.55 -3.88 -14.66
N HIS A 515 22.70 -3.37 -15.55
CA HIS A 515 23.18 -2.81 -16.81
C HIS A 515 24.07 -1.60 -16.54
N SER A 516 25.23 -1.58 -17.19
CA SER A 516 26.08 -0.39 -17.24
C SER A 516 25.26 0.83 -17.70
N ASN A 517 25.43 1.97 -16.99
CA ASN A 517 24.86 3.27 -17.37
C ASN A 517 25.16 3.61 -18.85
N GLN A 518 26.28 3.13 -19.40
CA GLN A 518 26.66 3.35 -20.81
C GLN A 518 25.65 2.74 -21.80
N LYS A 519 25.00 1.62 -21.45
CA LYS A 519 23.97 1.01 -22.31
C LYS A 519 22.76 1.93 -22.46
N PHE A 520 22.34 2.58 -21.38
CA PHE A 520 21.25 3.55 -21.37
C PHE A 520 21.63 4.89 -22.02
N LYS A 521 22.87 5.38 -21.82
CA LYS A 521 23.37 6.59 -22.50
C LYS A 521 23.26 6.51 -24.03
N LYS A 522 23.49 5.34 -24.62
CA LYS A 522 23.32 5.07 -26.07
C LYS A 522 21.88 5.23 -26.59
N MET A 523 20.90 5.39 -25.71
CA MET A 523 19.49 5.59 -26.07
C MET A 523 19.11 7.06 -26.20
N ARG A 524 19.93 7.99 -25.67
CA ARG A 524 19.70 9.44 -25.72
C ARG A 524 19.31 9.94 -27.10
N LYS A 525 20.09 9.58 -28.12
CA LYS A 525 19.90 10.07 -29.49
C LYS A 525 18.50 9.80 -30.04
N ALA A 526 17.92 8.64 -29.72
CA ALA A 526 16.56 8.32 -30.17
C ALA A 526 15.51 9.01 -29.31
N LEU A 527 15.64 8.91 -27.98
CA LEU A 527 14.61 9.33 -27.03
C LEU A 527 14.53 10.85 -26.84
N VAL A 528 15.67 11.49 -26.60
CA VAL A 528 15.72 12.92 -26.23
C VAL A 528 15.92 13.76 -27.49
N ASP A 529 17.05 13.58 -28.17
CA ASP A 529 17.42 14.41 -29.31
C ASP A 529 16.45 14.21 -30.50
N GLY A 530 16.04 12.96 -30.76
CA GLY A 530 15.14 12.62 -31.87
C GLY A 530 13.66 12.88 -31.57
N PHE A 531 13.15 12.35 -30.47
CA PHE A 531 11.71 12.34 -30.17
C PHE A 531 11.24 13.50 -29.28
N TYR A 532 11.85 13.69 -28.11
CA TYR A 532 11.38 14.64 -27.10
C TYR A 532 11.60 16.10 -27.53
N GLU A 533 12.80 16.43 -28.01
CA GLU A 533 13.13 17.75 -28.55
C GLU A 533 12.61 17.94 -29.98
N GLY A 534 12.30 16.83 -30.67
CA GLY A 534 11.68 16.84 -31.98
C GLY A 534 10.31 17.51 -31.98
N LYS A 535 10.09 18.43 -32.93
CA LYS A 535 8.81 19.12 -33.08
C LYS A 535 7.69 18.11 -33.31
N ALA A 536 6.61 18.19 -32.53
CA ALA A 536 5.39 17.45 -32.80
C ALA A 536 4.82 17.85 -34.17
N PRO A 537 4.19 16.92 -34.92
CA PRO A 537 3.49 17.26 -36.15
C PRO A 537 2.38 18.26 -35.82
N SER A 538 2.37 19.42 -36.48
CA SER A 538 1.39 20.48 -36.23
C SER A 538 0.87 21.08 -37.54
N GLY A 539 -0.32 21.67 -37.50
CA GLY A 539 -0.99 22.20 -38.69
C GLY A 539 -1.79 21.16 -39.47
N ALA A 540 -2.07 21.45 -40.75
CA ALA A 540 -2.89 20.59 -41.60
C ALA A 540 -2.23 19.22 -41.83
N LYS A 541 -3.03 18.14 -41.77
CA LYS A 541 -2.62 16.75 -42.04
C LYS A 541 -2.27 16.56 -43.53
N ASN A 542 -1.10 17.07 -43.92
CA ASN A 542 -0.56 17.01 -45.27
C ASN A 542 0.62 16.01 -45.35
N LYS A 543 1.24 15.88 -46.53
CA LYS A 543 2.36 14.93 -46.74
C LYS A 543 3.54 15.21 -45.81
N ALA A 544 3.82 16.48 -45.50
CA ALA A 544 4.89 16.86 -44.58
C ALA A 544 4.55 16.48 -43.13
N TRP A 545 3.29 16.67 -42.71
CA TRP A 545 2.81 16.21 -41.41
C TRP A 545 2.98 14.69 -41.26
N LEU A 546 2.59 13.93 -42.29
CA LEU A 546 2.69 12.47 -42.30
C LEU A 546 4.16 12.00 -42.17
N GLN A 547 5.06 12.60 -42.97
CA GLN A 547 6.50 12.30 -42.89
C GLN A 547 7.10 12.60 -41.51
N GLN A 548 6.68 13.71 -40.89
CA GLN A 548 7.14 14.08 -39.55
C GLN A 548 6.61 13.11 -38.48
N SER A 549 5.34 12.68 -38.61
CA SER A 549 4.74 11.67 -37.73
C SER A 549 5.48 10.33 -37.82
N GLN A 550 5.73 9.84 -39.05
CA GLN A 550 6.49 8.62 -39.31
C GLN A 550 7.92 8.69 -38.75
N THR A 551 8.59 9.83 -38.91
CA THR A 551 9.94 10.03 -38.37
C THR A 551 9.97 9.94 -36.85
N LEU A 552 9.02 10.60 -36.17
CA LEU A 552 8.91 10.54 -34.71
C LEU A 552 8.57 9.13 -34.22
N ARG A 553 7.67 8.44 -34.90
CA ARG A 553 7.31 7.05 -34.60
C ARG A 553 8.53 6.13 -34.71
N GLY A 554 9.34 6.28 -35.76
CA GLY A 554 10.59 5.53 -35.92
C GLY A 554 11.61 5.76 -34.79
N PHE A 555 11.65 6.96 -34.17
CA PHE A 555 12.46 7.20 -32.98
C PHE A 555 11.94 6.47 -31.75
N VAL A 556 10.62 6.46 -31.53
CA VAL A 556 9.97 5.73 -30.43
C VAL A 556 10.20 4.23 -30.59
N GLU A 557 9.96 3.70 -31.78
CA GLU A 557 10.19 2.29 -32.12
C GLU A 557 11.65 1.88 -31.91
N GLY A 558 12.58 2.68 -32.41
CA GLY A 558 14.01 2.44 -32.22
C GLY A 558 14.47 2.52 -30.76
N PHE A 559 13.80 3.33 -29.93
CA PHE A 559 14.07 3.39 -28.49
C PHE A 559 13.56 2.14 -27.76
N PHE A 560 12.29 1.77 -27.96
CA PHE A 560 11.71 0.61 -27.28
C PHE A 560 12.32 -0.71 -27.74
N LYS A 561 12.69 -0.85 -29.02
CA LYS A 561 13.46 -2.00 -29.49
C LYS A 561 14.79 -2.17 -28.75
N LYS A 562 15.45 -1.07 -28.34
CA LYS A 562 16.66 -1.16 -27.53
C LYS A 562 16.36 -1.56 -26.09
N LEU A 563 15.27 -1.07 -25.50
CA LEU A 563 14.83 -1.48 -24.16
C LEU A 563 14.42 -2.94 -24.11
N GLU A 564 13.64 -3.41 -25.08
CA GLU A 564 13.28 -4.82 -25.25
C GLU A 564 14.53 -5.69 -25.27
N ASN A 565 15.52 -5.34 -26.09
CA ASN A 565 16.78 -6.09 -26.16
C ASN A 565 17.57 -6.11 -24.84
N LEU A 566 17.42 -5.10 -23.99
CA LEU A 566 18.01 -5.12 -22.65
C LEU A 566 17.22 -6.02 -21.71
N PHE A 567 15.89 -5.89 -21.71
CA PHE A 567 15.03 -6.68 -20.86
C PHE A 567 15.11 -8.17 -21.21
N ARG A 568 15.12 -8.51 -22.50
CA ARG A 568 15.39 -9.88 -23.00
C ARG A 568 16.69 -10.43 -22.45
N LYS A 569 17.78 -9.64 -22.46
CA LYS A 569 19.08 -10.05 -21.89
C LYS A 569 19.04 -10.23 -20.38
N ASP A 570 18.19 -9.51 -19.67
CA ASP A 570 17.99 -9.74 -18.24
C ASP A 570 17.30 -11.07 -18.00
N LEU A 571 16.25 -11.37 -18.78
CA LEU A 571 15.55 -12.65 -18.71
C LEU A 571 16.45 -13.84 -19.10
N GLU A 572 17.24 -13.70 -20.16
CA GLU A 572 18.28 -14.69 -20.53
C GLU A 572 19.33 -14.82 -19.42
N GLY A 573 19.74 -13.70 -18.81
CA GLY A 573 20.75 -13.64 -17.77
C GLY A 573 20.35 -14.36 -16.47
N ILE A 574 19.05 -14.41 -16.16
CA ILE A 574 18.52 -15.22 -15.06
C ILE A 574 18.29 -16.69 -15.45
N GLY A 575 18.42 -17.02 -16.74
CA GLY A 575 18.30 -18.38 -17.27
C GLY A 575 16.89 -18.77 -17.65
N LEU A 576 16.01 -17.80 -17.94
CA LEU A 576 14.63 -18.08 -18.36
C LEU A 576 14.60 -18.79 -19.73
N GLU A 577 13.66 -19.72 -19.90
CA GLU A 577 13.51 -20.46 -21.15
C GLU A 577 13.00 -19.54 -22.28
N ALA A 578 13.48 -19.77 -23.50
CA ALA A 578 13.17 -18.89 -24.65
C ALA A 578 11.65 -18.76 -24.90
N GLU A 579 10.89 -19.84 -24.74
CA GLU A 579 9.43 -19.83 -24.88
C GLU A 579 8.77 -18.88 -23.87
N THR A 580 9.16 -18.95 -22.59
CA THR A 580 8.67 -18.05 -21.54
C THR A 580 9.09 -16.60 -21.78
N ILE A 581 10.29 -16.38 -22.33
CA ILE A 581 10.75 -15.03 -22.71
C ILE A 581 9.84 -14.45 -23.79
N GLU A 582 9.53 -15.22 -24.84
CA GLU A 582 8.64 -14.74 -25.91
C GLU A 582 7.21 -14.51 -25.39
N GLU A 583 6.69 -15.38 -24.52
CA GLU A 583 5.39 -15.19 -23.87
C GLU A 583 5.36 -13.84 -23.12
N LEU A 584 6.32 -13.61 -22.22
CA LEU A 584 6.41 -12.39 -21.43
C LEU A 584 6.52 -11.13 -22.30
N LEU A 585 7.30 -11.21 -23.38
CA LEU A 585 7.51 -10.09 -24.29
C LEU A 585 6.28 -9.83 -25.16
N SER A 586 5.54 -10.87 -25.57
CA SER A 586 4.35 -10.73 -26.41
C SER A 586 3.25 -9.90 -25.77
N ASP A 587 3.13 -9.94 -24.44
CA ASP A 587 2.15 -9.15 -23.68
C ASP A 587 2.43 -7.64 -23.79
N VAL A 588 3.70 -7.24 -23.72
CA VAL A 588 4.13 -5.83 -23.57
C VAL A 588 4.68 -5.20 -24.85
N LEU A 589 4.99 -5.99 -25.89
CA LEU A 589 5.54 -5.48 -27.14
C LEU A 589 4.44 -5.24 -28.18
N VAL A 590 4.00 -3.98 -28.28
CA VAL A 590 2.91 -3.61 -29.18
C VAL A 590 3.37 -3.50 -30.64
N GLN A 591 4.65 -3.20 -30.86
CA GLN A 591 5.21 -2.98 -32.20
C GLN A 591 5.15 -4.20 -33.10
N ASN A 592 5.02 -5.39 -32.51
CA ASN A 592 4.90 -6.66 -33.24
C ASN A 592 3.44 -7.15 -33.34
N LYS A 593 2.48 -6.43 -32.74
CA LYS A 593 1.06 -6.81 -32.76
C LYS A 593 0.41 -6.39 -34.08
N PRO A 594 -0.27 -7.29 -34.80
CA PRO A 594 -0.96 -6.97 -36.06
C PRO A 594 -1.92 -5.78 -35.92
N GLU A 595 -2.63 -5.68 -34.80
CA GLU A 595 -3.63 -4.63 -34.55
C GLU A 595 -3.01 -3.23 -34.56
N TYR A 596 -1.78 -3.09 -34.04
CA TYR A 596 -1.05 -1.82 -34.04
C TYR A 596 -0.58 -1.44 -35.44
N LEU A 597 -0.04 -2.40 -36.19
CA LEU A 597 0.40 -2.18 -37.58
C LEU A 597 -0.79 -1.82 -38.49
N GLU A 598 -1.94 -2.47 -38.30
CA GLU A 598 -3.19 -2.14 -38.99
C GLU A 598 -3.75 -0.78 -38.59
N ALA A 599 -3.69 -0.41 -37.30
CA ALA A 599 -4.12 0.90 -36.84
C ALA A 599 -3.27 2.01 -37.47
N ILE A 600 -1.95 1.82 -37.55
CA ILE A 600 -1.04 2.73 -38.24
C ILE A 600 -1.40 2.82 -39.72
N ALA A 601 -1.49 1.68 -40.41
CA ALA A 601 -1.77 1.67 -41.84
C ALA A 601 -3.08 2.40 -42.17
N ARG A 602 -4.13 2.21 -41.35
CA ARG A 602 -5.42 2.91 -41.49
C ARG A 602 -5.29 4.42 -41.25
N GLU A 603 -4.57 4.84 -40.21
CA GLU A 603 -4.33 6.28 -39.96
C GLU A 603 -3.63 6.93 -41.15
N GLU A 604 -2.59 6.28 -41.68
CA GLU A 604 -1.84 6.78 -42.83
C GLU A 604 -2.69 6.82 -44.10
N GLU A 605 -3.49 5.79 -44.36
CA GLU A 605 -4.41 5.72 -45.49
C GLU A 605 -5.50 6.81 -45.42
N GLU A 606 -6.06 7.04 -44.23
CA GLU A 606 -7.06 8.09 -44.02
C GLU A 606 -6.49 9.48 -44.33
N ILE A 607 -5.28 9.76 -43.84
CA ILE A 607 -4.56 11.01 -44.11
C ILE A 607 -4.26 11.16 -45.60
N MET A 608 -3.77 10.10 -46.25
CA MET A 608 -3.49 10.11 -47.69
C MET A 608 -4.75 10.31 -48.53
N THR A 609 -5.88 9.76 -48.09
CA THR A 609 -7.19 9.96 -48.72
C THR A 609 -7.66 11.41 -48.55
N GLN A 610 -7.50 11.99 -47.37
CA GLN A 610 -7.82 13.41 -47.12
C GLN A 610 -6.96 14.35 -47.98
N ILE A 611 -5.66 14.06 -48.12
CA ILE A 611 -4.74 14.81 -49.01
C ILE A 611 -5.20 14.72 -50.46
N THR A 612 -5.64 13.54 -50.90
CA THR A 612 -6.09 13.31 -52.29
C THR A 612 -7.42 14.00 -52.57
N LYS A 613 -8.37 13.99 -51.61
CA LYS A 613 -9.63 14.72 -51.72
C LYS A 613 -9.41 16.24 -51.74
N ALA A 614 -8.49 16.77 -50.93
CA ALA A 614 -8.14 18.19 -50.90
C ALA A 614 -7.41 18.66 -52.19
N LYS A 615 -6.87 17.73 -52.99
CA LYS A 615 -6.24 18.01 -54.29
C LYS A 615 -7.19 17.91 -55.49
N LYS A 616 -8.45 17.46 -55.31
CA LYS A 616 -9.43 17.53 -56.40
C LYS A 616 -9.79 19.00 -56.64
N PRO A 617 -9.58 19.54 -57.85
CA PRO A 617 -10.01 20.90 -58.15
C PRO A 617 -11.53 20.98 -58.00
N VAL A 618 -12.02 22.03 -57.36
CA VAL A 618 -13.41 22.46 -57.50
C VAL A 618 -13.64 22.61 -59.01
N PRO A 619 -14.67 21.98 -59.62
CA PRO A 619 -14.99 22.24 -61.01
C PRO A 619 -15.21 23.74 -61.17
N ASP A 620 -14.52 24.37 -62.11
CA ASP A 620 -14.78 25.75 -62.51
C ASP A 620 -16.26 25.89 -62.84
N THR A 621 -17.06 26.36 -61.89
CA THR A 621 -18.35 26.98 -62.19
C THR A 621 -18.05 28.33 -62.78
N PHE A 622 -17.74 28.32 -64.07
CA PHE A 622 -18.00 29.43 -64.96
C PHE A 622 -19.52 29.67 -64.91
N ILE A 623 -19.96 30.67 -64.15
CA ILE A 623 -21.30 31.24 -64.32
C ILE A 623 -21.12 32.69 -64.76
N ASP A 624 -21.69 32.87 -65.93
CA ASP A 624 -21.74 34.02 -66.81
C ASP A 624 -22.22 35.31 -66.13
N ARG A 625 -21.58 36.41 -66.50
CA ARG A 625 -22.03 37.78 -66.20
C ARG A 625 -22.90 38.28 -67.36
N SER A 626 -24.19 37.98 -67.34
CA SER A 626 -25.21 38.90 -67.86
C SER A 626 -26.62 38.39 -67.57
N THR A 627 -27.35 39.04 -66.66
CA THR A 627 -28.48 39.94 -66.97
C THR A 627 -29.15 40.43 -65.67
N ALA A 628 -29.20 41.76 -65.52
CA ALA A 628 -30.23 42.60 -64.88
C ALA A 628 -30.75 42.23 -63.46
N THR A 629 -30.35 42.96 -62.41
CA THR A 629 -31.00 44.15 -61.78
C THR A 629 -32.35 43.94 -61.08
N GLU A 630 -32.43 44.53 -59.87
CA GLU A 630 -33.54 44.73 -58.93
C GLU A 630 -33.52 43.74 -57.74
N GLY A 631 -33.37 44.14 -56.46
CA GLY A 631 -33.24 45.43 -55.80
C GLY A 631 -33.33 45.22 -54.28
N PHE A 632 -32.77 46.18 -53.53
CA PHE A 632 -33.09 46.55 -52.13
C PHE A 632 -32.48 45.83 -50.90
N ILE A 633 -31.48 46.52 -50.33
CA ILE A 633 -31.40 47.09 -48.95
C ILE A 633 -31.19 46.17 -47.71
N ARG A 634 -29.98 46.35 -47.14
CA ARG A 634 -29.54 46.54 -45.73
C ARG A 634 -29.89 45.55 -44.58
N ALA A 635 -28.80 45.27 -43.87
CA ALA A 635 -28.54 45.45 -42.43
C ALA A 635 -28.67 44.25 -41.46
N ASP A 636 -27.51 44.00 -40.85
CA ASP A 636 -27.23 43.80 -39.43
C ASP A 636 -27.64 42.52 -38.69
N LEU A 637 -26.60 41.76 -38.32
CA LEU A 637 -26.09 41.65 -36.95
C LEU A 637 -27.10 41.75 -35.78
N VAL A 638 -27.06 40.71 -34.94
CA VAL A 638 -27.26 40.66 -33.48
C VAL A 638 -28.54 39.96 -32.96
N GLN A 639 -28.26 38.86 -32.26
CA GLN A 639 -28.96 38.22 -31.12
C GLN A 639 -30.46 37.92 -31.23
N THR A 640 -30.84 36.70 -30.83
CA THR A 640 -31.37 36.46 -29.47
C THR A 640 -31.51 34.95 -29.21
N MET A 641 -30.90 34.50 -28.11
CA MET A 641 -31.19 33.22 -27.44
C MET A 641 -32.61 33.23 -26.87
N LEU A 642 -33.23 32.05 -26.81
CA LEU A 642 -33.94 31.47 -25.65
C LEU A 642 -35.09 30.59 -26.17
N GLN A 643 -34.94 29.28 -25.97
CA GLN A 643 -35.76 28.46 -25.07
C GLN A 643 -37.17 28.20 -25.61
N ILE A 644 -37.57 26.94 -25.70
CA ILE A 644 -38.42 26.26 -24.71
C ILE A 644 -38.60 24.84 -25.28
N SER A 645 -38.73 23.75 -24.53
CA SER A 645 -38.58 23.43 -23.11
C SER A 645 -39.04 21.98 -22.98
N SER A 646 -38.37 21.20 -22.12
CA SER A 646 -38.90 20.08 -21.30
C SER A 646 -39.62 18.91 -22.03
N MET A 647 -39.70 17.66 -21.58
CA MET A 647 -39.68 16.96 -20.28
C MET A 647 -39.23 15.51 -20.60
N ASN A 648 -38.68 14.65 -19.74
CA ASN A 648 -38.60 14.49 -18.28
C ASN A 648 -37.27 13.81 -17.92
#